data_AF-A0A1F9GWQ8-F1
#
_entry.id   AF-A0A1F9GWQ8-F1
#
_cell.length_a   1.000
_cell.length_b   1.000
_cell.length_c   1.000
_cell.angle_alpha   90.00
_cell.angle_beta   90.00
_cell.angle_gamma   90.00
#
_symmetry.space_group_name_H-M   'P 1'
#
loop_
_entity.id
_entity.type
_entity.pdbx_description
1 polymer ?
#
loop_
_entity_poly.entity_id
_entity_poly.type
_entity_poly.pdbx_seq_one_letter_code
_entity_poly.pdbx_strand_id
1 'polypeptide(L)'
;MHNSDFTTTVDINSFPFDETIIKPNSGVSPEISSDISIDQLDFGFAINNTAQIIDNTKTAVGTNEEKSPAIKRNIRDILGELLNYLTNDVFHRKHELLQLTASRREKVLHDLDQIASNSTYSDKNITQEQFETLIYSDDPETEKVLSIFSHRVAYSTLLKFILVKYWVDLGLLNEKNVKYSDLNWTISKILSSVTQNLVADKHSWLFIKQNSYSWYRTPQELIEVIIQRLQPFSLRDSSCDIINFIYEHYLKNISNNPYFNLTPTPLVKFTWDKILNNENHATSFFRKLGMHFQTKLVFDPAMGSGNFLSEIAQRIKREINAKGDVKAKDQLLSAAITGGLYGCDIDPFSYIFAEIKLLWILSPTFNNKKDFPSASSLTLSIIHQNSLKLHGEDQLEFDQSKKPPKLESDFKFNLLPLEGHLKNVYSKIKNSARFDFVVCCPPESREQAEQLIIKETSAHLPYWQQFYCGNMDYSSWFFILGLSKLREGGKLGFVTNSYWPTSEGGTKLRKYILENAKIIEIIDLNTYILPNEHNPIPRYITILERCSSKENRDQNKIKITRVTSSGKNIPLTDLLNRLLQAGKTITSHGQVIETDLFQIFFSAIPQSDLDQNPWTIIQESGFSGVLHQIAKTKVTLGTLAFLARKEGAEEAEEIGTENGTTHTSICQEFLFSPETARVNNFHLQGDLGKISARDIVICKKPNTKESIHYIQAILNSSLATFWYQHNGNQRNSKFVYTVNTLKLMPIRTIKFDDKEDEILRERKSRFEQAAKRKDFKFLEASLKLEIDHGNEELVHDAIVFITNEIGEIRKKATKYKPFILKNAKGADTISNIAIFPIFPKNRLALLREHTAIQMEVCGETNIQTFCLAGVSRESGIKYESEHLLLISNDSGTLKIYAPGDLLDLLEGFLKERINEFFEEFTSGIFLPQDLHLWEAQKHEILNAYKSQEEHEENFLALLDQLIFKLYGFNPSSQDPSHQQFSLDAVNLMRGCKTGRIQGNDFDT
;
A
#
# COMPACT_ATOMS: atom_id res chain seq x y z
N MET A 1 5.19 61.02 3.25
CA MET A 1 6.28 61.49 2.36
C MET A 1 6.45 60.45 1.25
N HIS A 2 6.64 60.94 0.03
CA HIS A 2 6.28 60.33 -1.26
C HIS A 2 7.08 59.10 -1.74
N ASN A 3 6.36 58.24 -2.49
CA ASN A 3 6.66 57.48 -3.71
C ASN A 3 8.09 57.06 -4.08
N SER A 4 8.27 55.79 -4.46
CA SER A 4 8.47 55.39 -5.88
C SER A 4 8.46 53.87 -6.08
N ASP A 5 7.75 53.44 -7.13
CA ASP A 5 7.58 52.09 -7.67
C ASP A 5 8.87 51.39 -8.13
N PHE A 6 8.86 50.05 -8.16
CA PHE A 6 9.22 49.23 -9.33
C PHE A 6 8.83 47.76 -9.10
N THR A 7 7.93 47.25 -9.94
CA THR A 7 7.52 45.85 -10.08
C THR A 7 8.28 45.19 -11.23
N THR A 8 8.74 43.95 -11.05
CA THR A 8 9.05 43.03 -12.17
C THR A 8 8.81 41.58 -11.76
N THR A 9 7.71 41.03 -12.29
CA THR A 9 7.43 39.60 -12.43
C THR A 9 8.05 39.09 -13.72
N VAL A 10 8.72 37.93 -13.68
CA VAL A 10 9.23 37.24 -14.88
C VAL A 10 8.45 35.94 -15.07
N ASP A 11 7.77 35.90 -16.20
CA ASP A 11 7.05 34.79 -16.82
C ASP A 11 8.01 34.01 -17.71
N ILE A 12 7.99 32.67 -17.72
CA ILE A 12 8.80 31.84 -18.62
C ILE A 12 7.92 30.77 -19.27
N ASN A 13 7.49 31.07 -20.49
CA ASN A 13 7.01 30.11 -21.50
C ASN A 13 7.35 30.67 -22.89
N SER A 14 8.41 30.16 -23.54
CA SER A 14 8.60 30.19 -25.01
C SER A 14 9.85 29.38 -25.47
N PHE A 15 9.59 28.19 -26.06
CA PHE A 15 10.17 27.48 -27.24
C PHE A 15 11.52 27.91 -27.90
N PRO A 16 12.24 27.07 -28.72
CA PRO A 16 11.70 26.03 -29.63
C PRO A 16 12.47 24.69 -29.79
N PHE A 17 11.81 23.79 -30.53
CA PHE A 17 12.26 22.53 -31.14
C PHE A 17 13.30 22.74 -32.25
N ASP A 18 14.17 21.75 -32.47
CA ASP A 18 14.78 21.51 -33.78
C ASP A 18 14.91 20.00 -34.05
N GLU A 19 14.34 19.56 -35.18
CA GLU A 19 14.37 18.20 -35.71
C GLU A 19 15.56 18.04 -36.67
N THR A 20 16.28 16.92 -36.61
CA THR A 20 16.92 16.37 -37.82
C THR A 20 16.89 14.85 -37.84
N ILE A 21 16.52 14.36 -39.01
CA ILE A 21 16.10 13.02 -39.40
C ILE A 21 17.30 12.20 -39.89
N ILE A 22 17.44 10.92 -39.48
CA ILE A 22 18.00 9.86 -40.34
C ILE A 22 17.19 8.55 -40.15
N LYS A 23 16.77 8.00 -41.29
CA LYS A 23 15.90 6.83 -41.52
C LYS A 23 16.59 5.46 -41.29
N PRO A 24 15.82 4.34 -41.27
CA PRO A 24 16.23 3.03 -40.78
C PRO A 24 16.82 2.14 -41.87
N ASN A 25 17.59 1.12 -41.48
CA ASN A 25 17.88 -0.03 -42.34
C ASN A 25 17.71 -1.35 -41.60
N SER A 26 17.11 -2.26 -42.35
CA SER A 26 16.60 -3.60 -42.08
C SER A 26 17.67 -4.67 -41.89
N GLY A 27 17.32 -5.71 -41.13
CA GLY A 27 17.45 -7.09 -41.59
C GLY A 27 18.44 -7.99 -40.86
N VAL A 28 18.00 -9.24 -40.70
CA VAL A 28 18.74 -10.50 -40.45
C VAL A 28 18.81 -10.99 -39.00
N SER A 29 17.87 -11.88 -38.66
CA SER A 29 18.06 -13.03 -37.75
C SER A 29 18.98 -14.08 -38.43
N PRO A 30 19.68 -15.00 -37.72
CA PRO A 30 19.00 -16.14 -37.08
C PRO A 30 19.66 -16.75 -35.80
N GLU A 31 18.83 -17.51 -35.08
CA GLU A 31 19.06 -18.75 -34.31
C GLU A 31 20.48 -19.09 -33.76
N ILE A 32 20.58 -19.30 -32.43
CA ILE A 32 21.38 -20.39 -31.84
C ILE A 32 20.61 -21.04 -30.67
N SER A 33 20.77 -22.36 -30.63
CA SER A 33 20.08 -23.43 -29.92
C SER A 33 20.31 -23.54 -28.41
N SER A 34 19.49 -24.43 -27.86
CA SER A 34 19.44 -25.03 -26.53
C SER A 34 20.72 -25.73 -26.04
N ASP A 35 20.69 -26.03 -24.74
CA ASP A 35 21.44 -27.04 -23.98
C ASP A 35 22.82 -26.63 -23.44
N ILE A 36 22.89 -26.23 -22.15
CA ILE A 36 23.86 -26.80 -21.17
C ILE A 36 23.20 -26.84 -19.79
N SER A 37 23.26 -28.02 -19.18
CA SER A 37 22.72 -28.44 -17.90
C SER A 37 23.37 -27.77 -16.68
N ILE A 38 22.56 -27.60 -15.64
CA ILE A 38 22.95 -27.46 -14.23
C ILE A 38 23.69 -28.74 -13.82
N ASP A 39 24.96 -28.62 -13.39
CA ASP A 39 25.52 -29.34 -12.25
C ASP A 39 26.99 -28.92 -12.01
N GLN A 40 27.38 -28.87 -10.72
CA GLN A 40 28.72 -28.65 -10.14
C GLN A 40 29.24 -27.20 -10.02
N LEU A 41 28.91 -26.60 -8.88
CA LEU A 41 29.66 -25.47 -8.29
C LEU A 41 30.88 -26.03 -7.55
N ASP A 42 32.07 -25.90 -8.15
CA ASP A 42 33.35 -26.19 -7.50
C ASP A 42 33.74 -25.04 -6.55
N PHE A 43 33.85 -25.38 -5.26
CA PHE A 43 34.51 -24.57 -4.25
C PHE A 43 36.02 -24.71 -4.40
N GLY A 44 36.68 -23.66 -4.91
CA GLY A 44 38.13 -23.55 -4.85
C GLY A 44 38.68 -22.76 -6.02
N PHE A 45 39.15 -21.54 -5.77
CA PHE A 45 40.34 -20.91 -6.36
C PHE A 45 40.33 -19.40 -6.10
N ALA A 46 41.00 -18.97 -5.02
CA ALA A 46 41.60 -17.65 -4.89
C ALA A 46 42.70 -17.64 -3.81
N ILE A 47 43.58 -18.64 -3.80
CA ILE A 47 44.84 -18.60 -3.07
C ILE A 47 45.91 -19.05 -4.07
N ASN A 48 46.55 -18.07 -4.71
CA ASN A 48 47.91 -18.12 -5.27
C ASN A 48 48.06 -16.99 -6.30
N ASN A 49 48.46 -15.81 -5.83
CA ASN A 49 49.31 -14.88 -6.59
C ASN A 49 49.81 -13.71 -5.73
N THR A 50 50.33 -14.00 -4.53
CA THR A 50 50.86 -12.97 -3.60
C THR A 50 52.38 -12.92 -3.55
N ALA A 51 53.09 -13.54 -4.50
CA ALA A 51 54.56 -13.59 -4.50
C ALA A 51 55.25 -12.78 -5.62
N GLN A 52 54.52 -12.06 -6.48
CA GLN A 52 55.13 -11.35 -7.63
C GLN A 52 54.89 -9.83 -7.69
N ILE A 53 54.29 -9.22 -6.67
CA ILE A 53 53.97 -7.77 -6.70
C ILE A 53 54.90 -6.92 -5.82
N ILE A 54 55.75 -7.52 -4.98
CA ILE A 54 56.62 -6.75 -4.06
C ILE A 54 57.97 -6.33 -4.68
N ASP A 55 58.36 -6.83 -5.86
CA ASP A 55 59.71 -6.56 -6.41
C ASP A 55 59.80 -5.43 -7.47
N ASN A 56 58.67 -4.88 -7.94
CA ASN A 56 58.66 -3.92 -9.06
C ASN A 56 58.55 -2.43 -8.68
N THR A 57 58.81 -2.04 -7.43
CA THR A 57 58.73 -0.61 -7.02
C THR A 57 60.06 0.04 -6.63
N LYS A 58 61.21 -0.56 -6.98
CA LYS A 58 62.53 0.02 -6.64
C LYS A 58 63.37 0.58 -7.79
N THR A 59 62.94 0.54 -9.05
CA THR A 59 63.73 1.12 -10.16
C THR A 59 62.86 1.73 -11.25
N ALA A 60 62.52 3.01 -11.11
CA ALA A 60 62.25 3.91 -12.24
C ALA A 60 62.21 5.37 -11.76
N VAL A 61 63.40 5.96 -11.58
CA VAL A 61 63.57 7.42 -11.67
C VAL A 61 63.85 7.70 -13.15
N GLY A 62 62.95 8.44 -13.82
CA GLY A 62 63.22 8.93 -15.18
C GLY A 62 61.98 9.16 -16.05
N THR A 63 61.50 10.41 -16.05
CA THR A 63 60.98 11.17 -17.21
C THR A 63 60.00 10.49 -18.19
N ASN A 64 58.70 10.76 -18.05
CA ASN A 64 57.93 11.59 -19.00
C ASN A 64 56.45 11.58 -18.59
N GLU A 65 55.92 12.76 -18.29
CA GLU A 65 54.51 13.00 -18.02
C GLU A 65 53.69 12.90 -19.31
N GLU A 66 52.85 11.87 -19.43
CA GLU A 66 51.61 11.98 -20.20
C GLU A 66 50.42 11.78 -19.25
N LYS A 67 49.68 12.88 -19.06
CA LYS A 67 48.52 12.98 -18.18
C LYS A 67 47.37 12.12 -18.69
N SER A 68 47.27 10.89 -18.17
CA SER A 68 46.00 10.15 -18.16
C SER A 68 45.08 10.77 -17.08
N PRO A 69 43.78 11.01 -17.34
CA PRO A 69 42.90 11.65 -16.36
C PRO A 69 42.73 10.72 -15.15
N ALA A 70 43.26 11.13 -14.00
CA ALA A 70 43.10 10.40 -12.75
C ALA A 70 41.61 10.16 -12.47
N ILE A 71 41.18 8.90 -12.55
CA ILE A 71 39.85 8.47 -12.11
C ILE A 71 39.69 8.96 -10.66
N LYS A 72 38.78 9.91 -10.42
CA LYS A 72 38.42 10.35 -9.07
C LYS A 72 37.81 9.15 -8.34
N ARG A 73 38.62 8.43 -7.57
CA ARG A 73 38.17 7.28 -6.76
C ARG A 73 37.19 7.75 -5.68
N ASN A 74 36.09 7.02 -5.50
CA ASN A 74 35.13 7.30 -4.44
C ASN A 74 35.69 6.83 -3.09
N ILE A 75 35.34 7.52 -1.99
CA ILE A 75 35.74 7.13 -0.63
C ILE A 75 35.32 5.69 -0.28
N ARG A 76 34.18 5.22 -0.80
CA ARG A 76 33.71 3.84 -0.56
C ARG A 76 34.68 2.79 -1.09
N ASP A 77 35.21 2.99 -2.30
CA ASP A 77 36.18 2.09 -2.91
C ASP A 77 37.49 2.07 -2.12
N ILE A 78 37.94 3.25 -1.68
CA ILE A 78 39.13 3.39 -0.84
C ILE A 78 38.95 2.69 0.50
N LEU A 79 37.78 2.79 1.13
CA LEU A 79 37.50 2.10 2.39
C LEU A 79 37.50 0.58 2.20
N GLY A 80 36.92 0.07 1.10
CA GLY A 80 37.00 -1.36 0.75
C GLY A 80 38.45 -1.84 0.57
N GLU A 81 39.27 -1.06 -0.15
CA GLU A 81 40.71 -1.35 -0.34
C GLU A 81 41.45 -1.41 1.01
N LEU A 82 41.25 -0.41 1.88
CA LEU A 82 41.88 -0.34 3.20
C LEU A 82 41.42 -1.48 4.13
N LEU A 83 40.13 -1.85 4.08
CA LEU A 83 39.60 -2.98 4.84
C LEU A 83 40.23 -4.30 4.40
N ASN A 84 40.46 -4.49 3.10
CA ASN A 84 41.15 -5.68 2.60
C ASN A 84 42.60 -5.74 3.08
N TYR A 85 43.34 -4.62 3.03
CA TYR A 85 44.72 -4.58 3.56
C TYR A 85 44.77 -4.90 5.06
N LEU A 86 43.90 -4.27 5.86
CA LEU A 86 43.84 -4.51 7.30
C LEU A 86 43.43 -5.96 7.61
N THR A 87 42.44 -6.50 6.91
CA THR A 87 41.94 -7.85 7.16
C THR A 87 43.01 -8.89 6.83
N ASN A 88 43.72 -8.73 5.70
CA ASN A 88 44.81 -9.62 5.32
C ASN A 88 45.96 -9.56 6.34
N ASP A 89 46.38 -8.36 6.76
CA ASP A 89 47.46 -8.20 7.75
C ASP A 89 47.07 -8.84 9.10
N VAL A 90 45.85 -8.58 9.59
CA VAL A 90 45.34 -9.20 10.82
C VAL A 90 45.34 -10.73 10.71
N PHE A 91 44.83 -11.26 9.60
CA PHE A 91 44.70 -12.70 9.40
C PHE A 91 46.07 -13.40 9.35
N HIS A 92 47.06 -12.82 8.66
CA HIS A 92 48.43 -13.36 8.63
C HIS A 92 49.12 -13.32 10.01
N ARG A 93 48.71 -12.37 10.87
CA ARG A 93 49.24 -12.20 12.22
C ARG A 93 48.45 -12.94 13.30
N LYS A 94 47.52 -13.82 12.93
CA LYS A 94 46.72 -14.64 13.86
C LYS A 94 47.56 -15.43 14.90
N HIS A 95 48.80 -15.79 14.56
CA HIS A 95 49.73 -16.45 15.48
C HIS A 95 50.10 -15.61 16.71
N GLU A 96 49.99 -14.28 16.66
CA GLU A 96 50.21 -13.39 17.81
C GLU A 96 49.16 -13.61 18.91
N LEU A 97 47.99 -14.18 18.58
CA LEU A 97 46.96 -14.53 19.56
C LEU A 97 47.47 -15.53 20.61
N LEU A 98 48.45 -16.37 20.26
CA LEU A 98 49.07 -17.33 21.17
C LEU A 98 49.95 -16.66 22.23
N GLN A 99 50.48 -15.46 21.93
CA GLN A 99 51.33 -14.68 22.82
C GLN A 99 50.51 -13.88 23.86
N LEU A 100 49.18 -13.92 23.78
CA LEU A 100 48.31 -13.26 24.74
C LEU A 100 48.36 -13.93 26.12
N THR A 101 48.29 -13.11 27.17
CA THR A 101 48.08 -13.56 28.55
C THR A 101 46.82 -14.42 28.66
N ALA A 102 46.78 -15.39 29.58
CA ALA A 102 45.64 -16.31 29.75
C ALA A 102 44.27 -15.62 29.77
N SER A 103 44.08 -14.55 30.56
CA SER A 103 42.81 -13.81 30.62
C SER A 103 42.42 -13.14 29.28
N ARG A 104 43.39 -12.69 28.48
CA ARG A 104 43.11 -12.11 27.16
C ARG A 104 42.78 -13.18 26.13
N ARG A 105 43.47 -14.33 26.22
CA ARG A 105 43.21 -15.50 25.39
C ARG A 105 41.79 -16.01 25.60
N GLU A 106 41.34 -16.08 26.85
CA GLU A 106 39.97 -16.48 27.22
C GLU A 106 38.91 -15.58 26.57
N LYS A 107 39.11 -14.25 26.56
CA LYS A 107 38.19 -13.31 25.88
C LYS A 107 38.15 -13.49 24.37
N VAL A 108 39.29 -13.77 23.74
CA VAL A 108 39.37 -14.03 22.29
C VAL A 108 38.72 -15.37 21.96
N LEU A 109 39.02 -16.42 22.74
CA LEU A 109 38.40 -17.74 22.64
C LEU A 109 36.88 -17.63 22.68
N HIS A 110 36.36 -16.88 23.65
CA HIS A 110 34.93 -16.70 23.79
C HIS A 110 34.30 -15.97 22.59
N ASP A 111 34.97 -14.95 22.03
CA ASP A 111 34.48 -14.26 20.84
C ASP A 111 34.51 -15.16 19.59
N LEU A 112 35.54 -16.01 19.45
CA LEU A 112 35.60 -17.04 18.41
C LEU A 112 34.49 -18.08 18.56
N ASP A 113 34.19 -18.50 19.79
CA ASP A 113 33.11 -19.44 20.11
C ASP A 113 31.72 -18.87 19.77
N GLN A 114 31.51 -17.57 20.04
CA GLN A 114 30.29 -16.85 19.61
C GLN A 114 30.18 -16.75 18.08
N ILE A 115 31.28 -16.48 17.39
CA ILE A 115 31.31 -16.44 15.92
C ILE A 115 31.00 -17.83 15.36
N ALA A 116 31.57 -18.88 15.94
CA ALA A 116 31.33 -20.27 15.55
C ALA A 116 29.86 -20.65 15.76
N SER A 117 29.29 -20.36 16.92
CA SER A 117 27.89 -20.65 17.28
C SER A 117 26.87 -19.94 16.38
N ASN A 118 27.22 -18.80 15.79
CA ASN A 118 26.37 -18.07 14.84
C ASN A 118 26.53 -18.53 13.37
N SER A 119 27.51 -19.38 13.09
CA SER A 119 27.67 -20.07 11.81
C SER A 119 27.05 -21.47 11.90
N THR A 120 26.95 -22.26 10.83
CA THR A 120 26.35 -23.62 10.81
C THR A 120 27.07 -24.66 11.68
N TYR A 121 27.92 -24.21 12.61
CA TYR A 121 28.71 -25.01 13.52
C TYR A 121 27.83 -25.55 14.66
N SER A 122 27.93 -26.86 14.88
CA SER A 122 27.38 -27.58 16.04
C SER A 122 27.89 -27.02 17.37
N ASP A 123 27.17 -27.27 18.48
CA ASP A 123 27.47 -27.01 19.91
C ASP A 123 28.88 -27.42 20.39
N LYS A 124 29.95 -26.93 19.77
CA LYS A 124 31.34 -27.19 20.14
C LYS A 124 31.86 -25.98 20.90
N ASN A 125 31.86 -26.09 22.23
CA ASN A 125 32.63 -25.18 23.09
C ASN A 125 34.12 -25.31 22.74
N ILE A 126 34.70 -24.28 22.12
CA ILE A 126 36.13 -24.27 21.79
C ILE A 126 36.92 -24.21 23.09
N THR A 127 37.62 -25.29 23.43
CA THR A 127 38.41 -25.37 24.67
C THR A 127 39.76 -24.66 24.53
N GLN A 128 40.37 -24.31 25.67
CA GLN A 128 41.70 -23.68 25.70
C GLN A 128 42.79 -24.58 25.11
N GLU A 129 42.65 -25.91 25.22
CA GLU A 129 43.56 -26.89 24.60
C GLU A 129 43.45 -26.92 23.08
N GLN A 130 42.27 -26.61 22.53
CA GLN A 130 42.01 -26.53 21.09
C GLN A 130 42.41 -25.19 20.48
N PHE A 131 42.73 -24.17 21.29
CA PHE A 131 43.03 -22.82 20.78
C PHE A 131 44.23 -22.79 19.84
N GLU A 132 45.32 -23.49 20.19
CA GLU A 132 46.52 -23.54 19.35
C GLU A 132 46.26 -24.29 18.05
N THR A 133 45.57 -25.43 18.12
CA THR A 133 45.14 -26.20 16.96
C THR A 133 44.22 -25.38 16.05
N LEU A 134 43.34 -24.55 16.62
CA LEU A 134 42.41 -23.70 15.88
C LEU A 134 43.15 -22.64 15.04
N ILE A 135 44.15 -21.98 15.61
CA ILE A 135 44.93 -20.93 14.94
C ILE A 135 45.66 -21.46 13.70
N TYR A 136 46.17 -22.69 13.77
CA TYR A 136 46.90 -23.36 12.70
C TYR A 136 46.05 -24.31 11.87
N SER A 137 44.74 -24.38 12.11
CA SER A 137 43.86 -25.29 11.38
C SER A 137 43.71 -24.84 9.92
N ASP A 138 43.85 -25.78 8.99
CA ASP A 138 43.52 -25.63 7.57
C ASP A 138 42.07 -26.06 7.26
N ASP A 139 41.28 -26.34 8.30
CA ASP A 139 39.85 -26.65 8.17
C ASP A 139 39.07 -25.43 7.64
N PRO A 140 38.34 -25.53 6.51
CA PRO A 140 37.64 -24.39 5.90
C PRO A 140 36.64 -23.69 6.82
N GLU A 141 35.97 -24.42 7.72
CA GLU A 141 35.02 -23.83 8.67
C GLU A 141 35.73 -23.03 9.76
N THR A 142 36.82 -23.59 10.30
CA THR A 142 37.70 -22.91 11.25
C THR A 142 38.34 -21.66 10.63
N GLU A 143 38.79 -21.76 9.39
CA GLU A 143 39.33 -20.63 8.63
C GLU A 143 38.29 -19.52 8.48
N LYS A 144 37.02 -19.88 8.21
CA LYS A 144 35.91 -18.92 8.15
C LYS A 144 35.68 -18.21 9.48
N VAL A 145 35.69 -18.93 10.62
CA VAL A 145 35.55 -18.32 11.96
C VAL A 145 36.68 -17.32 12.22
N LEU A 146 37.93 -17.71 11.94
CA LEU A 146 39.10 -16.84 12.07
C LEU A 146 39.06 -15.64 11.12
N SER A 147 38.55 -15.85 9.90
CA SER A 147 38.34 -14.79 8.93
C SER A 147 37.33 -13.77 9.45
N ILE A 148 36.16 -14.20 9.93
CA ILE A 148 35.15 -13.29 10.52
C ILE A 148 35.73 -12.53 11.72
N PHE A 149 36.49 -13.18 12.59
CA PHE A 149 37.19 -12.52 13.70
C PHE A 149 38.21 -11.48 13.19
N SER A 150 38.98 -11.81 12.15
CA SER A 150 39.94 -10.90 11.54
C SER A 150 39.27 -9.68 10.93
N HIS A 151 38.11 -9.85 10.28
CA HIS A 151 37.25 -8.75 9.85
C HIS A 151 36.83 -7.88 11.04
N ARG A 152 36.37 -8.45 12.16
CA ARG A 152 35.99 -7.66 13.34
C ARG A 152 37.14 -6.77 13.85
N VAL A 153 38.36 -7.32 13.91
CA VAL A 153 39.57 -6.57 14.32
C VAL A 153 39.91 -5.45 13.31
N ALA A 154 39.94 -5.77 12.02
CA ALA A 154 40.28 -4.82 10.96
C ALA A 154 39.29 -3.64 10.88
N TYR A 155 37.99 -3.93 10.96
CA TYR A 155 36.93 -2.93 10.87
C TYR A 155 36.90 -2.05 12.13
N SER A 156 37.07 -2.64 13.32
CA SER A 156 37.22 -1.87 14.57
C SER A 156 38.43 -0.93 14.49
N THR A 157 39.53 -1.37 13.88
CA THR A 157 40.73 -0.56 13.66
C THR A 157 40.46 0.60 12.70
N LEU A 158 39.87 0.33 11.54
CA LEU A 158 39.56 1.38 10.56
C LEU A 158 38.58 2.42 11.10
N LEU A 159 37.56 2.00 11.86
CA LEU A 159 36.61 2.93 12.50
C LEU A 159 37.32 3.95 13.39
N LYS A 160 38.38 3.56 14.11
CA LYS A 160 39.17 4.48 14.94
C LYS A 160 39.96 5.47 14.09
N PHE A 161 40.56 5.03 12.98
CA PHE A 161 41.20 5.94 12.03
C PHE A 161 40.20 6.95 11.46
N ILE A 162 39.02 6.48 11.06
CA ILE A 162 37.96 7.33 10.51
C ILE A 162 37.44 8.34 11.53
N LEU A 163 37.26 7.94 12.79
CA LEU A 163 36.89 8.86 13.87
C LEU A 163 37.98 9.92 14.12
N VAL A 164 39.25 9.51 14.19
CA VAL A 164 40.38 10.44 14.39
C VAL A 164 40.51 11.39 13.21
N LYS A 165 40.38 10.91 11.97
CA LYS A 165 40.37 11.75 10.76
C LYS A 165 39.25 12.77 10.82
N TYR A 166 38.04 12.38 11.21
CA TYR A 166 36.93 13.29 11.38
C TYR A 166 37.20 14.37 12.44
N TRP A 167 37.81 14.01 13.56
CA TRP A 167 38.20 14.99 14.58
C TRP A 167 39.31 15.93 14.13
N VAL A 168 40.22 15.48 13.25
CA VAL A 168 41.19 16.35 12.59
C VAL A 168 40.47 17.33 11.66
N ASP A 169 39.56 16.85 10.81
CA ASP A 169 38.80 17.70 9.87
C ASP A 169 37.88 18.70 10.57
N LEU A 170 37.32 18.30 11.72
CA LEU A 170 36.48 19.15 12.57
C LEU A 170 37.30 20.19 13.36
N GLY A 171 38.63 20.05 13.40
CA GLY A 171 39.54 20.95 14.14
C GLY A 171 39.67 20.63 15.63
N LEU A 172 39.11 19.52 16.12
CA LEU A 172 39.26 19.06 17.51
C LEU A 172 40.67 18.52 17.78
N LEU A 173 41.31 17.97 16.76
CA LEU A 173 42.66 17.44 16.80
C LEU A 173 43.54 18.16 15.77
N ASN A 174 44.73 18.59 16.20
CA ASN A 174 45.77 18.95 15.26
C ASN A 174 46.44 17.66 14.77
N GLU A 175 46.52 17.46 13.46
CA GLU A 175 47.11 16.26 12.85
C GLU A 175 48.51 15.95 13.37
N LYS A 176 49.34 16.98 13.64
CA LYS A 176 50.69 16.83 14.19
C LYS A 176 50.73 16.22 15.60
N ASN A 177 49.62 16.30 16.33
CA ASN A 177 49.48 15.81 17.69
C ASN A 177 48.83 14.42 17.76
N VAL A 178 48.47 13.85 16.61
CA VAL A 178 47.85 12.53 16.53
C VAL A 178 48.92 11.45 16.65
N LYS A 179 48.75 10.55 17.65
CA LYS A 179 49.60 9.36 17.78
C LYS A 179 48.91 8.20 17.07
N TYR A 180 49.10 8.08 15.76
CA TYR A 180 48.46 7.04 14.94
C TYR A 180 48.87 5.61 15.32
N SER A 181 50.07 5.42 15.90
CA SER A 181 50.51 4.13 16.45
C SER A 181 49.74 3.70 17.71
N ASP A 182 49.00 4.63 18.35
CA ASP A 182 48.21 4.37 19.54
C ASP A 182 46.91 5.18 19.52
N LEU A 183 46.01 4.80 18.61
CA LEU A 183 44.70 5.44 18.44
C LEU A 183 43.87 5.48 19.73
N ASN A 184 43.93 4.41 20.54
CA ASN A 184 43.21 4.36 21.81
C ASN A 184 43.66 5.50 22.75
N TRP A 185 44.96 5.79 22.82
CA TRP A 185 45.48 6.91 23.60
C TRP A 185 45.03 8.26 23.03
N THR A 186 45.15 8.44 21.71
CA THR A 186 44.71 9.67 21.04
C THR A 186 43.24 9.96 21.32
N ILE A 187 42.39 8.94 21.20
CA ILE A 187 40.95 9.07 21.41
C ILE A 187 40.65 9.33 22.89
N SER A 188 41.27 8.58 23.80
CA SER A 188 41.11 8.76 25.24
C SER A 188 41.51 10.16 25.69
N LYS A 189 42.56 10.74 25.10
CA LYS A 189 43.02 12.10 25.41
C LYS A 189 41.95 13.15 25.08
N ILE A 190 41.28 13.03 23.92
CA ILE A 190 40.17 13.92 23.57
C ILE A 190 39.01 13.74 24.55
N LEU A 191 38.52 12.51 24.74
CA LEU A 191 37.38 12.23 25.63
C LEU A 191 37.65 12.67 27.08
N SER A 192 38.88 12.49 27.58
CA SER A 192 39.27 12.95 28.92
C SER A 192 39.37 14.48 29.00
N SER A 193 39.67 15.17 27.89
CA SER A 193 39.78 16.64 27.88
C SER A 193 38.43 17.36 27.86
N VAL A 194 37.36 16.64 27.54
CA VAL A 194 35.97 17.16 27.48
C VAL A 194 35.10 16.67 28.64
N THR A 195 35.53 15.64 29.39
CA THR A 195 34.84 15.17 30.60
C THR A 195 35.40 15.88 31.85
N GLN A 196 34.53 16.46 32.68
CA GLN A 196 34.96 17.20 33.89
C GLN A 196 35.19 16.28 35.11
N ASN A 197 34.51 15.12 35.21
CA ASN A 197 34.61 14.21 36.36
C ASN A 197 35.25 12.85 36.00
N LEU A 198 36.59 12.81 36.00
CA LEU A 198 37.43 11.63 35.67
C LEU A 198 37.12 10.35 36.48
N VAL A 199 36.46 10.44 37.63
CA VAL A 199 36.17 9.28 38.50
C VAL A 199 34.72 8.80 38.38
N ALA A 200 33.75 9.69 38.20
CA ALA A 200 32.32 9.37 38.10
C ALA A 200 31.85 9.11 36.66
N ASP A 201 32.49 9.75 35.67
CA ASP A 201 32.13 9.65 34.23
C ASP A 201 32.94 8.59 33.47
N LYS A 202 33.51 7.59 34.15
CA LYS A 202 34.24 6.47 33.50
C LYS A 202 33.29 5.59 32.68
N HIS A 203 32.64 6.14 31.66
CA HIS A 203 31.97 5.41 30.61
C HIS A 203 33.01 4.50 29.98
N SER A 204 32.77 3.20 30.11
CA SER A 204 33.63 2.18 29.55
C SER A 204 33.34 2.06 28.06
N TRP A 205 33.83 3.01 27.25
CA TRP A 205 33.74 2.96 25.79
C TRP A 205 34.33 1.64 25.28
N LEU A 206 33.46 0.76 24.76
CA LEU A 206 33.86 -0.61 24.44
C LEU A 206 34.91 -0.63 23.33
N PHE A 207 34.82 0.30 22.39
CA PHE A 207 35.79 0.39 21.28
C PHE A 207 37.19 0.84 21.71
N ILE A 208 37.34 1.45 22.89
CA ILE A 208 38.63 1.94 23.44
C ILE A 208 39.17 1.00 24.53
N LYS A 209 38.30 0.52 25.43
CA LYS A 209 38.67 -0.39 26.52
C LYS A 209 39.28 -1.66 25.94
N GLN A 210 40.23 -2.26 26.67
CA GLN A 210 40.80 -3.54 26.28
C GLN A 210 39.70 -4.60 26.11
N ASN A 211 39.54 -5.03 24.87
CA ASN A 211 38.55 -5.99 24.39
C ASN A 211 39.25 -7.05 23.51
N SER A 212 38.47 -7.97 22.91
CA SER A 212 38.98 -9.06 22.06
C SER A 212 39.73 -8.58 20.82
N TYR A 213 39.56 -7.31 20.41
CA TYR A 213 40.22 -6.72 19.23
C TYR A 213 41.48 -5.91 19.56
N SER A 214 41.80 -5.72 20.85
CA SER A 214 42.85 -4.82 21.31
C SER A 214 44.27 -5.40 21.26
N TRP A 215 44.45 -6.61 20.71
CA TRP A 215 45.77 -7.23 20.54
C TRP A 215 46.51 -6.67 19.33
N TYR A 216 45.77 -6.36 18.27
CA TYR A 216 46.34 -5.93 17.01
C TYR A 216 46.92 -4.52 17.10
N ARG A 217 48.13 -4.36 16.56
CA ARG A 217 48.80 -3.06 16.38
C ARG A 217 49.13 -2.89 14.91
N THR A 218 48.57 -1.84 14.31
CA THR A 218 48.75 -1.52 12.90
C THR A 218 50.24 -1.23 12.61
N PRO A 219 50.86 -1.91 11.63
CA PRO A 219 52.23 -1.61 11.19
C PRO A 219 52.37 -0.17 10.71
N GLN A 220 53.58 0.41 10.85
CA GLN A 220 53.84 1.80 10.50
C GLN A 220 53.59 2.06 9.00
N GLU A 221 53.95 1.12 8.14
CA GLU A 221 53.74 1.19 6.70
C GLU A 221 52.25 1.26 6.36
N LEU A 222 51.44 0.45 7.04
CA LEU A 222 49.99 0.42 6.82
C LEU A 222 49.31 1.68 7.40
N ILE A 223 49.83 2.24 8.50
CA ILE A 223 49.38 3.55 9.02
C ILE A 223 49.57 4.64 7.96
N GLU A 224 50.75 4.69 7.33
CA GLU A 224 51.07 5.68 6.31
C GLU A 224 50.15 5.53 5.09
N VAL A 225 49.90 4.31 4.65
CA VAL A 225 48.93 4.01 3.58
C VAL A 225 47.53 4.51 3.96
N ILE A 226 47.02 4.18 5.15
CA ILE A 226 45.69 4.60 5.60
C ILE A 226 45.58 6.13 5.60
N ILE A 227 46.55 6.83 6.19
CA ILE A 227 46.54 8.30 6.26
C ILE A 227 46.58 8.90 4.85
N GLN A 228 47.49 8.44 4.00
CA GLN A 228 47.64 8.94 2.63
C GLN A 228 46.36 8.74 1.81
N ARG A 229 45.70 7.59 1.95
CA ARG A 229 44.47 7.25 1.22
C ARG A 229 43.26 8.05 1.72
N LEU A 230 43.22 8.38 3.01
CA LEU A 230 42.14 9.19 3.60
C LEU A 230 42.35 10.70 3.45
N GLN A 231 43.59 11.16 3.26
CA GLN A 231 43.95 12.58 3.17
C GLN A 231 43.12 13.40 2.17
N PRO A 232 42.79 12.90 0.95
CA PRO A 232 42.03 13.67 -0.03
C PRO A 232 40.56 13.94 0.37
N PHE A 233 40.04 13.23 1.37
CA PHE A 233 38.65 13.30 1.77
C PHE A 233 38.49 14.12 3.05
N SER A 234 37.61 15.13 3.02
CA SER A 234 37.22 15.90 4.21
C SER A 234 35.92 15.33 4.78
N LEU A 235 35.99 14.80 5.99
CA LEU A 235 34.86 14.24 6.73
C LEU A 235 34.15 15.35 7.50
N ARG A 236 32.82 15.40 7.35
CA ARG A 236 31.95 16.38 8.00
C ARG A 236 30.91 15.68 8.85
N ASP A 237 30.12 16.45 9.59
CA ASP A 237 29.00 15.92 10.38
C ASP A 237 28.04 15.04 9.56
N SER A 238 27.77 15.43 8.30
CA SER A 238 26.94 14.69 7.36
C SER A 238 27.59 13.41 6.83
N SER A 239 28.88 13.17 7.08
CA SER A 239 29.62 11.99 6.62
C SER A 239 29.44 10.76 7.51
N CYS A 240 28.58 10.82 8.54
CA CYS A 240 28.29 9.70 9.43
C CYS A 240 27.79 8.44 8.68
N ASP A 241 27.18 8.60 7.50
CA ASP A 241 26.74 7.49 6.64
C ASP A 241 27.89 6.60 6.14
N ILE A 242 29.14 7.05 6.20
CA ILE A 242 30.32 6.21 5.93
C ILE A 242 30.37 5.02 6.90
N ILE A 243 29.98 5.23 8.16
CA ILE A 243 29.97 4.16 9.17
C ILE A 243 28.93 3.09 8.81
N ASN A 244 27.80 3.49 8.20
CA ASN A 244 26.79 2.55 7.70
C ASN A 244 27.37 1.69 6.58
N PHE A 245 28.10 2.30 5.64
CA PHE A 245 28.79 1.57 4.58
C PHE A 245 29.81 0.56 5.12
N ILE A 246 30.64 0.94 6.10
CA ILE A 246 31.63 0.04 6.71
C ILE A 246 30.93 -1.17 7.35
N TYR A 247 29.81 -0.97 8.04
CA TYR A 247 29.06 -2.07 8.66
C TYR A 247 28.33 -2.95 7.63
N GLU A 248 27.76 -2.36 6.59
CA GLU A 248 27.16 -3.11 5.47
C GLU A 248 28.20 -3.96 4.74
N HIS A 249 29.38 -3.40 4.47
CA HIS A 249 30.50 -4.11 3.88
C HIS A 249 30.94 -5.29 4.77
N TYR A 250 30.97 -5.11 6.09
CA TYR A 250 31.25 -6.20 7.03
C TYR A 250 30.24 -7.33 6.86
N LEU A 251 28.94 -7.02 6.93
CA LEU A 251 27.88 -8.01 6.86
C LEU A 251 27.87 -8.77 5.53
N LYS A 252 28.17 -8.10 4.41
CA LYS A 252 28.29 -8.74 3.09
C LYS A 252 29.43 -9.76 3.00
N ASN A 253 30.48 -9.59 3.80
CA ASN A 253 31.62 -10.53 3.84
C ASN A 253 31.39 -11.70 4.81
N ILE A 254 30.41 -11.61 5.72
CA ILE A 254 30.22 -12.61 6.79
C ILE A 254 28.85 -13.29 6.80
N SER A 255 27.86 -12.73 6.10
CA SER A 255 26.49 -13.25 6.02
C SER A 255 26.03 -13.35 4.57
N ASN A 256 25.34 -14.44 4.24
CA ASN A 256 24.70 -14.60 2.93
C ASN A 256 23.51 -13.64 2.75
N ASN A 257 22.92 -13.13 3.83
CA ASN A 257 21.90 -12.10 3.81
C ASN A 257 22.23 -11.01 4.85
N PRO A 258 22.81 -9.86 4.44
CA PRO A 258 23.18 -8.79 5.36
C PRO A 258 21.96 -8.12 6.02
N TYR A 259 20.78 -8.18 5.39
CA TYR A 259 19.58 -7.47 5.86
C TYR A 259 18.89 -8.13 7.05
N PHE A 260 19.31 -9.32 7.48
CA PHE A 260 18.92 -9.86 8.79
C PHE A 260 19.46 -9.02 9.95
N ASN A 261 20.63 -8.39 9.76
CA ASN A 261 21.33 -7.64 10.81
C ASN A 261 21.48 -6.14 10.48
N LEU A 262 20.85 -5.68 9.40
CA LEU A 262 20.92 -4.30 8.92
C LEU A 262 19.60 -3.85 8.34
N THR A 263 19.03 -2.80 8.94
CA THR A 263 17.93 -2.04 8.34
C THR A 263 18.49 -0.94 7.43
N PRO A 264 18.15 -0.91 6.13
CA PRO A 264 18.62 0.12 5.20
C PRO A 264 18.21 1.54 5.63
N THR A 265 19.09 2.52 5.41
CA THR A 265 18.85 3.93 5.79
C THR A 265 17.52 4.52 5.26
N PRO A 266 17.11 4.28 3.99
CA PRO A 266 15.81 4.76 3.51
C PRO A 266 14.62 4.22 4.32
N LEU A 267 14.69 2.94 4.72
CA LEU A 267 13.65 2.27 5.50
C LEU A 267 13.59 2.80 6.94
N VAL A 268 14.75 3.06 7.56
CA VAL A 268 14.85 3.70 8.88
C VAL A 268 14.22 5.10 8.87
N LYS A 269 14.53 5.92 7.85
CA LYS A 269 13.96 7.26 7.68
C LYS A 269 12.45 7.21 7.52
N PHE A 270 11.96 6.33 6.64
CA PHE A 270 10.53 6.15 6.39
C PHE A 270 9.77 5.70 7.65
N THR A 271 10.35 4.77 8.43
CA THR A 271 9.75 4.32 9.69
C THR A 271 9.62 5.47 10.68
N TRP A 272 10.66 6.30 10.84
CA TRP A 272 10.56 7.52 11.66
C TRP A 272 9.51 8.50 11.14
N ASP A 273 9.43 8.70 9.83
CA ASP A 273 8.42 9.58 9.23
C ASP A 273 6.99 9.08 9.52
N LYS A 274 6.76 7.76 9.47
CA LYS A 274 5.48 7.14 9.83
C LYS A 274 5.13 7.29 11.30
N ILE A 275 6.10 7.13 12.21
CA ILE A 275 5.88 7.34 13.66
C ILE A 275 5.49 8.80 13.96
N LEU A 276 6.17 9.75 13.30
CA LEU A 276 6.06 11.18 13.59
C LEU A 276 4.89 11.87 12.88
N ASN A 277 4.39 11.34 11.77
CA ASN A 277 3.21 11.87 11.08
C ASN A 277 1.93 11.52 11.87
N ASN A 278 1.48 12.40 12.78
CA ASN A 278 0.05 12.51 13.15
C ASN A 278 -0.40 13.71 13.99
N GLU A 279 0.34 14.82 14.10
CA GLU A 279 -0.22 16.03 14.74
C GLU A 279 0.29 17.31 14.05
N ASN A 280 -0.65 18.17 13.67
CA ASN A 280 -0.53 19.56 13.25
C ASN A 280 0.86 20.18 13.52
N HIS A 281 1.72 20.19 12.50
CA HIS A 281 2.91 21.05 12.34
C HIS A 281 3.93 21.19 13.50
N ALA A 282 3.87 20.38 14.55
CA ALA A 282 4.88 20.43 15.62
C ALA A 282 5.41 19.02 15.97
N THR A 283 6.16 18.42 15.03
CA THR A 283 6.95 17.19 15.21
C THR A 283 8.19 17.41 16.09
N SER A 284 8.04 18.15 17.19
CA SER A 284 9.17 18.43 18.08
C SER A 284 9.58 17.17 18.84
N PHE A 285 10.89 16.92 18.90
CA PHE A 285 11.52 15.91 19.75
C PHE A 285 11.64 16.39 21.21
N PHE A 286 11.09 17.55 21.53
CA PHE A 286 11.09 18.12 22.86
C PHE A 286 9.66 18.35 23.35
N ARG A 287 9.41 18.02 24.61
CA ARG A 287 8.22 18.45 25.35
C ARG A 287 8.51 19.81 25.98
N LYS A 288 7.57 20.74 25.89
CA LYS A 288 7.63 22.02 26.58
C LYS A 288 7.03 21.86 27.98
N LEU A 289 7.85 22.00 29.01
CA LEU A 289 7.44 21.99 30.42
C LEU A 289 7.66 23.40 30.97
N GLY A 290 6.63 24.25 30.84
CA GLY A 290 6.74 25.69 31.15
C GLY A 290 7.77 26.38 30.25
N MET A 291 8.87 26.85 30.85
CA MET A 291 10.00 27.48 30.14
C MET A 291 11.11 26.49 29.74
N HIS A 292 11.04 25.23 30.16
CA HIS A 292 12.07 24.23 29.90
C HIS A 292 11.66 23.28 28.77
N PHE A 293 12.66 22.83 28.01
CA PHE A 293 12.51 21.78 26.99
C PHE A 293 13.05 20.47 27.54
N GLN A 294 12.25 19.41 27.49
CA GLN A 294 12.66 18.06 27.86
C GLN A 294 12.62 17.16 26.63
N THR A 295 13.73 16.50 26.31
CA THR A 295 13.80 15.56 25.19
C THR A 295 12.83 14.40 25.38
N LYS A 296 12.13 14.04 24.30
CA LYS A 296 11.33 12.82 24.22
C LYS A 296 12.26 11.59 24.26
N LEU A 297 11.90 10.59 25.05
CA LEU A 297 12.70 9.40 25.28
C LEU A 297 12.47 8.37 24.18
N VAL A 298 13.57 7.86 23.62
CA VAL A 298 13.58 6.81 22.58
C VAL A 298 14.27 5.58 23.13
N PHE A 299 13.74 4.39 22.86
CA PHE A 299 14.39 3.12 23.17
C PHE A 299 14.46 2.21 21.94
N ASP A 300 15.61 1.60 21.72
CA ASP A 300 15.80 0.54 20.72
C ASP A 300 16.30 -0.75 21.42
N PRO A 301 15.46 -1.80 21.57
CA PRO A 301 15.81 -3.02 22.29
C PRO A 301 16.71 -3.99 21.50
N ALA A 302 16.94 -3.76 20.21
CA ALA A 302 17.89 -4.52 19.39
C ALA A 302 18.52 -3.57 18.37
N MET A 303 19.34 -2.65 18.88
CA MET A 303 19.75 -1.47 18.13
C MET A 303 20.72 -1.75 16.97
N GLY A 304 21.34 -2.94 16.95
CA GLY A 304 22.38 -3.31 16.02
C GLY A 304 23.49 -2.26 15.99
N SER A 305 23.84 -1.81 14.79
CA SER A 305 24.82 -0.73 14.59
C SER A 305 24.28 0.67 14.88
N GLY A 306 23.06 0.80 15.42
CA GLY A 306 22.48 2.06 15.89
C GLY A 306 21.83 2.93 14.82
N ASN A 307 21.37 2.37 13.70
CA ASN A 307 20.82 3.18 12.59
C ASN A 307 19.61 4.03 13.01
N PHE A 308 18.65 3.44 13.73
CA PHE A 308 17.49 4.17 14.24
C PHE A 308 17.87 5.31 15.19
N LEU A 309 18.78 5.03 16.14
CA LEU A 309 19.26 6.01 17.12
C LEU A 309 20.09 7.14 16.47
N SER A 310 20.90 6.82 15.46
CA SER A 310 21.69 7.82 14.73
C SER A 310 20.82 8.75 13.87
N GLU A 311 19.79 8.22 13.21
CA GLU A 311 18.85 9.02 12.42
C GLU A 311 18.08 10.01 13.32
N ILE A 312 17.57 9.56 14.46
CA ILE A 312 16.85 10.44 15.39
C ILE A 312 17.79 11.48 16.02
N ALA A 313 19.02 11.12 16.35
CA ALA A 313 20.03 12.07 16.83
C ALA A 313 20.31 13.18 15.80
N GLN A 314 20.40 12.83 14.52
CA GLN A 314 20.54 13.82 13.43
C GLN A 314 19.29 14.71 13.29
N ARG A 315 18.08 14.15 13.45
CA ARG A 315 16.82 14.93 13.45
C ARG A 315 16.75 15.90 14.62
N ILE A 316 17.11 15.47 15.83
CA ILE A 316 17.20 16.32 17.03
C ILE A 316 18.18 17.49 16.78
N LYS A 317 19.38 17.18 16.27
CA LYS A 317 20.38 18.21 15.94
C LYS A 317 19.84 19.24 14.93
N ARG A 318 19.16 18.80 13.88
CA ARG A 318 18.51 19.69 12.90
C ARG A 318 17.45 20.59 13.54
N GLU A 319 16.62 20.04 14.43
CA GLU A 319 15.60 20.81 15.14
C GLU A 319 16.20 21.89 16.07
N ILE A 320 17.24 21.54 16.83
CA ILE A 320 17.96 22.49 17.71
C ILE A 320 18.58 23.61 16.87
N ASN A 321 19.18 23.27 15.72
CA ASN A 321 19.82 24.24 14.85
C ASN A 321 18.81 25.22 14.24
N ALA A 322 17.64 24.74 13.83
CA ALA A 322 16.57 25.53 13.24
C ALA A 322 15.93 26.53 14.23
N LYS A 323 15.93 26.24 15.53
CA LYS A 323 15.23 27.05 16.55
C LYS A 323 15.85 28.41 16.91
N GLY A 324 17.01 28.79 16.34
CA GLY A 324 17.60 30.15 16.42
C GLY A 324 17.82 30.72 17.84
N ASP A 325 19.08 30.84 18.27
CA ASP A 325 19.51 31.50 19.53
C ASP A 325 19.14 30.79 20.87
N VAL A 326 19.38 29.48 20.96
CA VAL A 326 19.61 28.85 22.28
C VAL A 326 21.09 29.07 22.60
N LYS A 327 21.42 29.98 23.53
CA LYS A 327 22.82 30.17 24.03
C LYS A 327 23.47 28.87 24.56
N ALA A 328 22.70 27.79 24.67
CA ALA A 328 23.07 26.46 25.15
C ALA A 328 22.72 25.33 24.14
N LYS A 329 22.81 25.56 22.81
CA LYS A 329 22.51 24.53 21.77
C LYS A 329 23.28 23.23 21.98
N ASP A 330 24.57 23.32 22.25
CA ASP A 330 25.46 22.17 22.43
C ASP A 330 25.12 21.39 23.71
N GLN A 331 24.83 22.11 24.80
CA GLN A 331 24.35 21.52 26.04
C GLN A 331 23.03 20.78 25.84
N LEU A 332 22.08 21.38 25.12
CA LEU A 332 20.78 20.78 24.84
C LEU A 332 20.93 19.52 23.96
N LEU A 333 21.80 19.56 22.95
CA LEU A 333 22.08 18.41 22.09
C LEU A 333 22.74 17.27 22.88
N SER A 334 23.75 17.60 23.69
CA SER A 334 24.44 16.66 24.56
C SER A 334 23.44 15.97 25.50
N ALA A 335 22.65 16.75 26.25
CA ALA A 335 21.64 16.22 27.16
C ALA A 335 20.56 15.40 26.43
N ALA A 336 20.18 15.79 25.22
CA ALA A 336 19.18 15.06 24.42
C ALA A 336 19.69 13.70 23.95
N ILE A 337 20.94 13.60 23.51
CA ILE A 337 21.52 12.34 23.05
C ILE A 337 21.87 11.43 24.25
N THR A 338 22.55 11.95 25.26
CA THR A 338 23.03 11.13 26.39
C THR A 338 21.91 10.73 27.35
N GLY A 339 20.90 11.59 27.53
CA GLY A 339 19.78 11.35 28.44
C GLY A 339 18.47 10.95 27.77
N GLY A 340 18.33 11.11 26.46
CA GLY A 340 17.09 10.87 25.70
C GLY A 340 17.09 9.64 24.81
N LEU A 341 18.25 9.14 24.37
CA LEU A 341 18.35 8.00 23.44
C LEU A 341 18.90 6.77 24.15
N TYR A 342 18.09 5.71 24.20
CA TYR A 342 18.41 4.46 24.89
C TYR A 342 18.49 3.32 23.88
N GLY A 343 19.43 2.41 24.10
CA GLY A 343 19.66 1.29 23.20
C GLY A 343 20.17 0.06 23.93
N CYS A 344 19.84 -1.11 23.43
CA CYS A 344 20.35 -2.38 23.91
C CYS A 344 20.74 -3.24 22.71
N ASP A 345 21.89 -3.88 22.77
CA ASP A 345 22.25 -4.92 21.82
C ASP A 345 23.00 -6.05 22.53
N ILE A 346 22.93 -7.25 21.96
CA ILE A 346 23.61 -8.45 22.48
C ILE A 346 24.95 -8.69 21.78
N ASP A 347 25.13 -8.22 20.54
CA ASP A 347 26.40 -8.35 19.81
C ASP A 347 27.34 -7.19 20.17
N PRO A 348 28.49 -7.47 20.81
CA PRO A 348 29.44 -6.43 21.19
C PRO A 348 30.04 -5.70 19.98
N PHE A 349 30.10 -6.35 18.82
CA PHE A 349 30.67 -5.74 17.62
C PHE A 349 29.74 -4.69 17.03
N SER A 350 28.45 -4.99 16.86
CA SER A 350 27.44 -4.01 16.44
C SER A 350 27.32 -2.84 17.43
N TYR A 351 27.41 -3.11 18.74
CA TYR A 351 27.44 -2.09 19.79
C TYR A 351 28.55 -1.03 19.57
N ILE A 352 29.75 -1.44 19.13
CA ILE A 352 30.87 -0.52 18.83
C ILE A 352 30.49 0.50 17.75
N PHE A 353 29.78 0.08 16.70
CA PHE A 353 29.32 1.00 15.65
C PHE A 353 28.30 2.00 16.19
N ALA A 354 27.37 1.55 17.04
CA ALA A 354 26.38 2.43 17.66
C ALA A 354 27.06 3.49 18.56
N GLU A 355 28.04 3.08 19.39
CA GLU A 355 28.83 4.01 20.21
C GLU A 355 29.52 5.08 19.34
N ILE A 356 30.21 4.67 18.28
CA ILE A 356 30.97 5.59 17.42
C ILE A 356 30.02 6.53 16.66
N LYS A 357 28.86 6.08 16.16
CA LYS A 357 27.89 6.96 15.48
C LYS A 357 27.33 8.04 16.41
N LEU A 358 26.94 7.67 17.64
CA LEU A 358 26.43 8.65 18.60
C LEU A 358 27.52 9.62 19.04
N LEU A 359 28.75 9.12 19.27
CA LEU A 359 29.91 9.96 19.55
C LEU A 359 30.24 10.90 18.40
N TRP A 360 30.18 10.43 17.15
CA TRP A 360 30.37 11.24 15.95
C TRP A 360 29.41 12.42 15.93
N ILE A 361 28.12 12.18 16.17
CA ILE A 361 27.09 13.23 16.17
C ILE A 361 27.30 14.24 17.30
N LEU A 362 27.81 13.78 18.46
CA LEU A 362 28.14 14.61 19.62
C LEU A 362 29.42 15.43 19.45
N SER A 363 30.38 14.97 18.64
CA SER A 363 31.73 15.55 18.55
C SER A 363 31.78 17.06 18.27
N PRO A 364 30.90 17.65 17.44
CA PRO A 364 30.87 19.10 17.21
C PRO A 364 30.64 19.93 18.48
N THR A 365 30.01 19.36 19.50
CA THR A 365 29.78 20.02 20.80
C THR A 365 31.05 20.15 21.66
N PHE A 366 32.17 19.53 21.25
CA PHE A 366 33.39 19.47 22.06
C PHE A 366 34.24 20.74 21.97
N ASN A 367 33.99 21.61 21.00
CA ASN A 367 34.78 22.83 20.76
C ASN A 367 34.63 23.87 21.88
N ASN A 368 33.49 23.94 22.59
CA ASN A 368 33.23 24.89 23.68
C ASN A 368 33.28 24.22 25.06
N LYS A 369 34.47 24.10 25.64
CA LYS A 369 34.67 23.51 26.99
C LYS A 369 33.88 24.17 28.13
N LYS A 370 33.41 25.42 27.96
CA LYS A 370 32.59 26.17 28.93
C LYS A 370 31.08 25.85 28.83
N ASP A 371 30.63 25.32 27.69
CA ASP A 371 29.20 25.04 27.42
C ASP A 371 28.84 23.58 27.74
N PHE A 372 29.82 22.74 28.10
CA PHE A 372 29.59 21.45 28.75
C PHE A 372 29.29 21.72 30.25
N PRO A 373 28.02 21.66 30.71
CA PRO A 373 27.72 21.92 32.10
C PRO A 373 28.42 20.91 33.01
N SER A 374 28.70 21.32 34.25
CA SER A 374 29.19 20.44 35.32
C SER A 374 28.27 19.27 35.68
N ALA A 375 27.15 19.09 34.96
CA ALA A 375 26.16 18.03 35.11
C ALA A 375 25.92 17.19 33.83
N SER A 376 26.52 17.50 32.67
CA SER A 376 26.36 16.68 31.45
C SER A 376 27.50 15.70 31.32
N SER A 377 27.22 14.42 31.58
CA SER A 377 28.15 13.34 31.31
C SER A 377 28.15 12.98 29.83
N LEU A 378 29.31 12.60 29.28
CA LEU A 378 29.45 11.99 27.96
C LEU A 378 29.03 10.52 27.91
N THR A 379 28.47 10.01 29.01
CA THR A 379 27.97 8.65 29.10
C THR A 379 26.75 8.46 28.20
N LEU A 380 26.87 7.64 27.17
CA LEU A 380 25.74 7.24 26.34
C LEU A 380 24.79 6.34 27.14
N SER A 381 23.50 6.40 26.81
CA SER A 381 22.46 5.55 27.41
C SER A 381 22.22 4.25 26.62
N ILE A 382 23.27 3.71 26.00
CA ILE A 382 23.24 2.40 25.32
C ILE A 382 23.96 1.34 26.17
N ILE A 383 23.46 0.10 26.15
CA ILE A 383 24.01 -1.01 26.95
C ILE A 383 24.21 -2.27 26.10
N HIS A 384 25.24 -3.04 26.45
CA HIS A 384 25.52 -4.36 25.87
C HIS A 384 24.93 -5.45 26.78
N GLN A 385 23.69 -5.84 26.51
CA GLN A 385 22.87 -6.76 27.31
C GLN A 385 21.86 -7.52 26.44
N ASN A 386 21.36 -8.65 26.94
CA ASN A 386 20.15 -9.25 26.38
C ASN A 386 18.93 -8.40 26.81
N SER A 387 18.29 -7.72 25.86
CA SER A 387 17.19 -6.79 26.13
C SER A 387 15.95 -7.48 26.69
N LEU A 388 15.77 -8.78 26.46
CA LEU A 388 14.71 -9.57 27.08
C LEU A 388 14.86 -9.66 28.61
N LYS A 389 16.04 -9.37 29.20
CA LYS A 389 16.23 -9.21 30.65
C LYS A 389 15.70 -7.88 31.21
N LEU A 390 15.26 -6.98 30.34
CA LEU A 390 14.78 -5.64 30.69
C LEU A 390 13.28 -5.59 30.93
N HIS A 391 12.56 -6.72 31.02
CA HIS A 391 11.17 -6.73 31.48
C HIS A 391 11.07 -6.13 32.91
N GLY A 392 9.96 -5.45 33.19
CA GLY A 392 9.70 -4.82 34.49
C GLY A 392 9.42 -5.86 35.59
N GLU A 393 9.59 -5.45 36.85
CA GLU A 393 9.24 -6.28 38.01
C GLU A 393 7.72 -6.36 38.24
N ASP A 394 6.99 -5.32 37.84
CA ASP A 394 5.52 -5.22 37.81
C ASP A 394 4.85 -6.18 36.81
N GLN A 395 5.64 -6.78 35.91
CA GLN A 395 5.17 -7.78 34.95
C GLN A 395 5.31 -9.22 35.47
N LEU A 396 5.92 -9.42 36.64
CA LEU A 396 6.02 -10.73 37.28
C LEU A 396 4.77 -11.01 38.13
N GLU A 397 4.03 -12.08 37.85
CA GLU A 397 3.25 -12.73 38.91
C GLU A 397 4.25 -13.29 39.92
N PHE A 398 4.43 -12.57 41.03
CA PHE A 398 5.53 -12.81 41.98
C PHE A 398 5.36 -14.15 42.73
N ASP A 399 6.21 -15.12 42.41
CA ASP A 399 6.64 -16.13 43.40
C ASP A 399 7.75 -15.51 44.25
N GLN A 400 7.38 -15.01 45.44
CA GLN A 400 8.27 -14.34 46.39
C GLN A 400 9.40 -15.25 46.94
N SER A 401 9.43 -16.53 46.57
CA SER A 401 10.45 -17.47 47.03
C SER A 401 11.77 -17.43 46.24
N LYS A 402 11.82 -16.77 45.07
CA LYS A 402 13.00 -16.75 44.20
C LYS A 402 13.78 -15.43 44.34
N LYS A 403 15.04 -15.53 44.78
CA LYS A 403 15.99 -14.40 44.77
C LYS A 403 16.04 -13.77 43.38
N PRO A 404 16.12 -12.43 43.25
CA PRO A 404 16.29 -11.78 41.95
C PRO A 404 17.52 -12.35 41.27
N PRO A 405 17.47 -12.64 39.95
CA PRO A 405 18.64 -13.11 39.23
C PRO A 405 19.74 -12.09 39.42
N LYS A 406 20.89 -12.52 39.96
CA LYS A 406 22.02 -11.62 40.12
C LYS A 406 22.35 -11.01 38.76
N LEU A 407 22.76 -9.74 38.75
CA LEU A 407 23.42 -9.08 37.61
C LEU A 407 24.80 -9.71 37.35
N GLU A 408 24.82 -11.03 37.14
CA GLU A 408 26.00 -11.80 36.80
C GLU A 408 26.27 -11.64 35.31
N SER A 409 27.56 -11.54 34.96
CA SER A 409 28.06 -11.70 33.61
C SER A 409 27.51 -13.00 33.04
N ASP A 410 26.67 -12.90 32.02
CA ASP A 410 26.19 -14.07 31.31
C ASP A 410 27.26 -14.43 30.27
N PHE A 411 28.20 -15.26 30.71
CA PHE A 411 29.30 -15.73 29.88
C PHE A 411 28.80 -16.48 28.63
N LYS A 412 27.55 -16.95 28.57
CA LYS A 412 27.01 -17.59 27.35
C LYS A 412 26.66 -16.57 26.26
N PHE A 413 26.35 -15.32 26.62
CA PHE A 413 25.96 -14.26 25.69
C PHE A 413 27.00 -13.11 25.62
N ASN A 414 28.22 -13.35 26.11
CA ASN A 414 29.30 -12.36 26.18
C ASN A 414 28.91 -11.06 26.91
N LEU A 415 27.97 -11.12 27.87
CA LEU A 415 27.45 -9.90 28.50
C LEU A 415 28.53 -9.29 29.39
N LEU A 416 28.96 -8.08 29.04
CA LEU A 416 29.91 -7.34 29.86
C LEU A 416 29.28 -6.96 31.20
N PRO A 417 30.04 -7.01 32.31
CA PRO A 417 29.56 -6.51 33.59
C PRO A 417 29.12 -5.05 33.43
N LEU A 418 27.87 -4.76 33.79
CA LEU A 418 27.40 -3.38 33.86
C LEU A 418 28.16 -2.68 34.99
N GLU A 419 28.89 -1.63 34.68
CA GLU A 419 29.67 -0.84 35.63
C GLU A 419 29.21 0.63 35.62
N GLY A 420 29.31 1.31 36.77
CA GLY A 420 29.03 2.74 36.89
C GLY A 420 27.67 3.17 36.32
N HIS A 421 27.67 4.16 35.43
CA HIS A 421 26.47 4.72 34.79
C HIS A 421 25.63 3.67 34.06
N LEU A 422 26.24 2.64 33.46
CA LEU A 422 25.51 1.63 32.70
C LEU A 422 24.55 0.80 33.57
N LYS A 423 24.84 0.65 34.88
CA LYS A 423 23.88 0.06 35.84
C LYS A 423 22.64 0.93 36.01
N ASN A 424 22.82 2.25 36.04
CA ASN A 424 21.72 3.20 36.16
C ASN A 424 20.87 3.20 34.88
N VAL A 425 21.51 3.14 33.71
CA VAL A 425 20.82 3.01 32.41
C VAL A 425 20.00 1.72 32.37
N TYR A 426 20.62 0.58 32.72
CA TYR A 426 19.93 -0.71 32.79
C TYR A 426 18.71 -0.65 33.73
N SER A 427 18.91 -0.17 34.96
CA SER A 427 17.83 -0.03 35.93
C SER A 427 16.72 0.90 35.42
N LYS A 428 17.09 2.01 34.78
CA LYS A 428 16.14 2.95 34.20
C LYS A 428 15.32 2.31 33.08
N ILE A 429 15.94 1.61 32.13
CA ILE A 429 15.20 0.93 31.06
C ILE A 429 14.31 -0.17 31.64
N LYS A 430 14.86 -0.98 32.57
CA LYS A 430 14.14 -2.09 33.19
C LYS A 430 12.89 -1.62 33.93
N ASN A 431 13.02 -0.59 34.76
CA ASN A 431 11.97 -0.15 35.69
C ASN A 431 11.08 0.98 35.17
N SER A 432 11.36 1.57 34.00
CA SER A 432 10.59 2.72 33.48
C SER A 432 9.65 2.34 32.34
N ALA A 433 8.36 2.67 32.49
CA ALA A 433 7.39 2.75 31.39
C ALA A 433 7.19 4.22 30.96
N ARG A 434 8.26 4.87 30.49
CA ARG A 434 8.29 6.34 30.23
C ARG A 434 8.74 6.73 28.83
N PHE A 435 8.95 5.76 27.94
CA PHE A 435 9.43 6.05 26.59
C PHE A 435 8.33 6.65 25.70
N ASP A 436 8.68 7.68 24.94
CA ASP A 436 7.80 8.25 23.90
C ASP A 436 7.75 7.36 22.68
N PHE A 437 8.91 6.80 22.34
CA PHE A 437 9.10 6.01 21.13
C PHE A 437 9.90 4.76 21.44
N VAL A 438 9.45 3.62 20.90
CA VAL A 438 10.27 2.42 20.80
C VAL A 438 10.37 2.04 19.34
N VAL A 439 11.59 1.88 18.84
CA VAL A 439 11.86 1.51 17.45
C VAL A 439 12.76 0.29 17.43
N CYS A 440 12.55 -0.62 16.48
CA CYS A 440 13.35 -1.83 16.41
C CYS A 440 13.24 -2.48 15.04
N CYS A 441 14.30 -3.18 14.63
CA CYS A 441 14.22 -4.26 13.67
C CYS A 441 14.66 -5.53 14.44
N PRO A 442 13.72 -6.27 15.06
CA PRO A 442 14.08 -7.42 15.89
C PRO A 442 14.84 -8.47 15.09
N PRO A 443 15.71 -9.27 15.75
CA PRO A 443 16.38 -10.37 15.09
C PRO A 443 15.36 -11.44 14.64
N GLU A 444 15.43 -11.82 13.37
CA GLU A 444 14.68 -12.94 12.79
C GLU A 444 15.65 -13.80 11.99
N SER A 445 15.52 -15.11 12.11
CA SER A 445 16.50 -16.06 11.58
C SER A 445 15.81 -17.14 10.75
N ARG A 446 16.55 -18.18 10.36
CA ARG A 446 15.92 -19.36 9.75
C ARG A 446 15.12 -20.09 10.83
N GLU A 447 13.93 -20.58 10.47
CA GLU A 447 12.96 -21.18 11.38
C GLU A 447 13.58 -22.18 12.39
N GLN A 448 14.48 -23.06 11.95
CA GLN A 448 15.13 -24.05 12.84
C GLN A 448 16.07 -23.42 13.88
N ALA A 449 16.87 -22.42 13.49
CA ALA A 449 17.76 -21.72 14.41
C ALA A 449 16.96 -20.88 15.42
N GLU A 450 15.86 -20.29 14.95
CA GLU A 450 14.97 -19.48 15.77
C GLU A 450 14.31 -20.29 16.89
N GLN A 451 13.82 -21.49 16.59
CA GLN A 451 13.20 -22.35 17.59
C GLN A 451 14.20 -22.78 18.68
N LEU A 452 15.48 -22.98 18.35
CA LEU A 452 16.51 -23.24 19.34
C LEU A 452 16.71 -22.04 20.27
N ILE A 453 16.84 -20.84 19.71
CA ILE A 453 16.99 -19.58 20.48
C ILE A 453 15.79 -19.37 21.41
N ILE A 454 14.56 -19.59 20.92
CA ILE A 454 13.34 -19.47 21.71
C ILE A 454 13.35 -20.48 22.86
N LYS A 455 13.71 -21.74 22.59
CA LYS A 455 13.76 -22.79 23.61
C LYS A 455 14.79 -22.47 24.70
N GLU A 456 15.99 -22.05 24.31
CA GLU A 456 17.04 -21.64 25.25
C GLU A 456 16.64 -20.42 26.07
N THR A 457 16.14 -19.37 25.41
CA THR A 457 15.70 -18.14 26.06
C THR A 457 14.58 -18.44 27.07
N SER A 458 13.63 -19.30 26.71
CA SER A 458 12.54 -19.73 27.59
C SER A 458 13.04 -20.51 28.82
N ALA A 459 14.14 -21.25 28.69
CA ALA A 459 14.76 -21.97 29.80
C ALA A 459 15.50 -21.03 30.76
N HIS A 460 16.19 -20.02 30.23
CA HIS A 460 17.00 -19.09 31.03
C HIS A 460 16.23 -17.87 31.56
N LEU A 461 15.12 -17.48 30.90
CA LEU A 461 14.30 -16.33 31.26
C LEU A 461 12.82 -16.74 31.43
N PRO A 462 12.44 -17.29 32.61
CA PRO A 462 11.10 -17.84 32.85
C PRO A 462 9.94 -16.87 32.61
N TYR A 463 10.17 -15.56 32.75
CA TYR A 463 9.16 -14.54 32.48
C TYR A 463 8.53 -14.67 31.09
N TRP A 464 9.31 -15.09 30.08
CA TRP A 464 8.84 -15.15 28.69
C TRP A 464 8.00 -16.39 28.37
N GLN A 465 8.02 -17.41 29.24
CA GLN A 465 7.21 -18.63 29.09
C GLN A 465 5.70 -18.35 29.02
N GLN A 466 5.20 -17.32 29.71
CA GLN A 466 3.77 -16.96 29.67
C GLN A 466 3.31 -16.47 28.29
N PHE A 467 4.25 -15.98 27.48
CA PHE A 467 4.03 -15.50 26.12
C PHE A 467 4.48 -16.51 25.06
N TYR A 468 5.00 -17.67 25.46
CA TYR A 468 5.41 -18.72 24.56
C TYR A 468 4.19 -19.41 23.92
N CYS A 469 4.28 -19.65 22.61
CA CYS A 469 3.38 -20.52 21.86
C CYS A 469 4.17 -21.27 20.78
N GLY A 470 3.72 -22.49 20.44
CA GLY A 470 4.34 -23.26 19.37
C GLY A 470 4.35 -22.47 18.06
N ASN A 471 5.45 -22.57 17.31
CA ASN A 471 5.68 -21.87 16.04
C ASN A 471 5.64 -20.33 16.14
N MET A 472 5.89 -19.75 17.32
CA MET A 472 6.00 -18.29 17.45
C MET A 472 7.28 -17.75 16.79
N ASP A 473 7.19 -16.52 16.30
CA ASP A 473 8.36 -15.73 15.87
C ASP A 473 9.04 -15.12 17.12
N TYR A 474 10.37 -15.17 17.19
CA TYR A 474 11.18 -14.61 18.28
C TYR A 474 10.97 -13.09 18.41
N SER A 475 10.68 -12.41 17.31
CA SER A 475 10.33 -10.99 17.26
C SER A 475 9.10 -10.64 18.12
N SER A 476 8.22 -11.60 18.41
CA SER A 476 7.03 -11.42 19.26
C SER A 476 7.36 -10.91 20.67
N TRP A 477 8.44 -11.42 21.29
CA TRP A 477 8.84 -10.96 22.62
C TRP A 477 9.37 -9.52 22.61
N PHE A 478 9.96 -9.08 21.50
CA PHE A 478 10.41 -7.70 21.36
C PHE A 478 9.23 -6.73 21.20
N PHE A 479 8.14 -7.13 20.52
CA PHE A 479 6.91 -6.32 20.49
C PHE A 479 6.33 -6.14 21.90
N ILE A 480 6.25 -7.23 22.67
CA ILE A 480 5.74 -7.22 24.05
C ILE A 480 6.63 -6.34 24.94
N LEU A 481 7.95 -6.53 24.87
CA LEU A 481 8.93 -5.71 25.57
C LEU A 481 8.76 -4.23 25.20
N GLY A 482 8.78 -3.90 23.91
CA GLY A 482 8.69 -2.53 23.43
C GLY A 482 7.42 -1.83 23.88
N LEU A 483 6.26 -2.47 23.72
CA LEU A 483 4.98 -1.93 24.20
C LEU A 483 4.96 -1.71 25.71
N SER A 484 5.59 -2.60 26.50
CA SER A 484 5.65 -2.44 27.96
C SER A 484 6.47 -1.24 28.42
N LYS A 485 7.40 -0.76 27.60
CA LYS A 485 8.27 0.38 27.92
C LYS A 485 7.68 1.72 27.54
N LEU A 486 6.66 1.72 26.69
CA LEU A 486 5.98 2.94 26.28
C LEU A 486 5.16 3.53 27.42
N ARG A 487 5.21 4.86 27.53
CA ARG A 487 4.20 5.63 28.25
C ARG A 487 2.87 5.60 27.50
N GLU A 488 1.77 5.95 28.17
CA GLU A 488 0.49 6.14 27.50
C GLU A 488 0.59 7.16 26.34
N GLY A 489 0.05 6.80 25.17
CA GLY A 489 0.15 7.57 23.93
C GLY A 489 1.55 7.54 23.26
N GLY A 490 2.51 6.82 23.83
CA GLY A 490 3.79 6.55 23.18
C GLY A 490 3.63 5.61 21.99
N LYS A 491 4.54 5.68 21.01
CA LYS A 491 4.44 4.92 19.77
C LYS A 491 5.56 3.91 19.59
N LEU A 492 5.22 2.74 19.08
CA LEU A 492 6.16 1.69 18.69
C LEU A 492 6.21 1.65 17.16
N GLY A 493 7.41 1.58 16.58
CA GLY A 493 7.60 1.36 15.14
C GLY A 493 8.59 0.25 14.87
N PHE A 494 8.09 -0.92 14.48
CA PHE A 494 8.89 -2.13 14.32
C PHE A 494 8.92 -2.56 12.86
N VAL A 495 10.07 -3.09 12.45
CA VAL A 495 10.32 -3.60 11.11
C VAL A 495 10.59 -5.11 11.20
N THR A 496 9.86 -5.94 10.46
CA THR A 496 9.96 -7.42 10.49
C THR A 496 9.89 -8.03 9.09
N ASN A 497 10.29 -9.29 8.94
CA ASN A 497 10.07 -10.12 7.77
C ASN A 497 8.82 -11.00 7.93
N SER A 498 8.53 -11.43 9.15
CA SER A 498 7.35 -12.26 9.47
C SER A 498 6.07 -11.41 9.54
N TYR A 499 4.95 -11.99 9.09
CA TYR A 499 3.63 -11.37 9.18
C TYR A 499 2.84 -11.91 10.37
N TRP A 500 3.13 -11.34 11.54
CA TRP A 500 2.51 -11.72 12.81
C TRP A 500 0.96 -11.63 12.85
N PRO A 501 0.25 -10.77 12.09
CA PRO A 501 -1.21 -10.68 12.18
C PRO A 501 -1.94 -11.98 11.80
N THR A 502 -1.38 -12.78 10.89
CA THR A 502 -1.98 -14.08 10.49
C THR A 502 -1.12 -15.29 10.86
N SER A 503 0.03 -15.10 11.49
CA SER A 503 0.90 -16.19 11.94
C SER A 503 0.18 -17.06 12.99
N GLU A 504 0.19 -18.39 12.84
CA GLU A 504 -0.43 -19.31 13.81
C GLU A 504 0.19 -19.14 15.21
N GLY A 505 1.51 -19.01 15.27
CA GLY A 505 2.27 -18.73 16.48
C GLY A 505 2.14 -17.29 17.02
N GLY A 506 1.35 -16.43 16.37
CA GLY A 506 1.12 -15.04 16.80
C GLY A 506 0.04 -14.87 17.88
N THR A 507 -0.57 -15.94 18.38
CA THR A 507 -1.76 -15.90 19.25
C THR A 507 -1.55 -15.06 20.52
N LYS A 508 -0.45 -15.29 21.25
CA LYS A 508 -0.14 -14.53 22.49
C LYS A 508 0.20 -13.07 22.19
N LEU A 509 0.89 -12.82 21.09
CA LEU A 509 1.24 -11.48 20.64
C LEU A 509 0.00 -10.66 20.27
N ARG A 510 -0.90 -11.21 19.44
CA ARG A 510 -2.16 -10.57 19.06
C ARG A 510 -2.98 -10.19 20.29
N LYS A 511 -3.17 -11.14 21.22
CA LYS A 511 -3.84 -10.89 22.49
C LYS A 511 -3.21 -9.71 23.24
N TYR A 512 -1.90 -9.74 23.43
CA TYR A 512 -1.19 -8.69 24.15
C TYR A 512 -1.36 -7.33 23.48
N ILE A 513 -1.23 -7.24 22.15
CA ILE A 513 -1.41 -5.99 21.40
C ILE A 513 -2.84 -5.44 21.56
N LEU A 514 -3.87 -6.28 21.39
CA LEU A 514 -5.27 -5.86 21.50
C LEU A 514 -5.62 -5.33 22.90
N GLU A 515 -5.01 -5.89 23.94
CA GLU A 515 -5.20 -5.46 25.33
C GLU A 515 -4.46 -4.16 25.68
N ASN A 516 -3.42 -3.80 24.92
CA ASN A 516 -2.44 -2.81 25.36
C ASN A 516 -2.19 -1.64 24.40
N ALA A 517 -2.62 -1.72 23.14
CA ALA A 517 -2.28 -0.73 22.12
C ALA A 517 -3.36 -0.56 21.05
N LYS A 518 -3.39 0.64 20.44
CA LYS A 518 -4.02 0.86 19.14
C LYS A 518 -3.04 0.47 18.04
N ILE A 519 -3.52 -0.25 17.03
CA ILE A 519 -2.73 -0.53 15.83
C ILE A 519 -2.96 0.63 14.86
N ILE A 520 -1.93 1.46 14.66
CA ILE A 520 -2.05 2.70 13.88
C ILE A 520 -1.92 2.40 12.39
N GLU A 521 -0.85 1.69 12.00
CA GLU A 521 -0.61 1.34 10.61
C GLU A 521 0.17 0.03 10.49
N ILE A 522 -0.21 -0.81 9.53
CA ILE A 522 0.58 -1.97 9.07
C ILE A 522 0.91 -1.75 7.60
N ILE A 523 2.19 -1.86 7.28
CA ILE A 523 2.74 -1.62 5.95
C ILE A 523 3.36 -2.92 5.44
N ASP A 524 2.90 -3.41 4.31
CA ASP A 524 3.52 -4.50 3.54
C ASP A 524 4.26 -3.90 2.34
N LEU A 525 5.60 -3.89 2.39
CA LEU A 525 6.45 -3.44 1.29
C LEU A 525 6.58 -4.48 0.16
N ASN A 526 5.93 -5.64 0.33
CA ASN A 526 6.10 -6.81 -0.50
C ASN A 526 7.58 -7.28 -0.48
N THR A 527 7.91 -8.36 -1.18
CA THR A 527 9.31 -8.82 -1.27
C THR A 527 10.11 -7.85 -2.15
N TYR A 528 10.68 -6.82 -1.55
CA TYR A 528 11.48 -5.80 -2.24
C TYR A 528 12.97 -6.17 -2.18
N ILE A 529 13.66 -6.12 -3.32
CA ILE A 529 15.10 -6.39 -3.43
C ILE A 529 15.76 -5.13 -3.98
N LEU A 530 16.82 -4.66 -3.33
CA LEU A 530 17.56 -3.48 -3.78
C LEU A 530 18.28 -3.76 -5.11
N PRO A 531 18.49 -2.74 -5.96
CA PRO A 531 19.26 -2.92 -7.19
C PRO A 531 20.66 -3.45 -6.90
N ASN A 532 21.12 -4.42 -7.71
CA ASN A 532 22.41 -5.13 -7.55
C ASN A 532 22.56 -5.95 -6.25
N GLU A 533 21.46 -6.24 -5.57
CA GLU A 533 21.42 -7.12 -4.41
C GLU A 533 20.60 -8.38 -4.73
N HIS A 534 20.86 -9.47 -4.00
CA HIS A 534 20.14 -10.75 -4.19
C HIS A 534 19.14 -11.05 -3.08
N ASN A 535 19.27 -10.38 -1.93
CA ASN A 535 18.45 -10.65 -0.76
C ASN A 535 17.40 -9.56 -0.57
N PRO A 536 16.18 -9.94 -0.12
CA PRO A 536 15.14 -8.97 0.18
C PRO A 536 15.49 -8.16 1.43
N ILE A 537 15.02 -6.91 1.44
CA ILE A 537 15.01 -6.08 2.65
C ILE A 537 13.86 -6.52 3.57
N PRO A 538 13.84 -6.09 4.84
CA PRO A 538 12.70 -6.32 5.72
C PRO A 538 11.38 -5.84 5.14
N ARG A 539 10.35 -6.70 5.22
CA ARG A 539 9.11 -6.57 4.44
C ARG A 539 8.04 -5.72 5.12
N TYR A 540 7.81 -5.92 6.42
CA TYR A 540 6.69 -5.34 7.13
C TYR A 540 7.13 -4.21 8.06
N ILE A 541 6.31 -3.19 8.18
CA ILE A 541 6.45 -2.14 9.19
C ILE A 541 5.15 -2.05 9.97
N THR A 542 5.23 -2.15 11.29
CA THR A 542 4.09 -2.05 12.20
C THR A 542 4.24 -0.84 13.09
N ILE A 543 3.24 0.05 13.08
CA ILE A 543 3.16 1.21 13.97
C ILE A 543 2.03 0.98 15.00
N LEU A 544 2.38 0.96 16.28
CA LEU A 544 1.44 0.83 17.40
C LEU A 544 1.48 2.07 18.29
N GLU A 545 0.39 2.36 19.00
CA GLU A 545 0.32 3.39 20.02
C GLU A 545 -0.16 2.78 21.34
N ARG A 546 0.61 2.96 22.42
CA ARG A 546 0.24 2.51 23.77
C ARG A 546 -1.08 3.17 24.19
N CYS A 547 -2.08 2.36 24.49
CA CYS A 547 -3.40 2.86 24.85
C CYS A 547 -4.03 1.97 25.92
N SER A 548 -4.26 2.53 27.09
CA SER A 548 -4.89 1.92 28.26
C SER A 548 -6.42 1.91 28.18
N SER A 549 -7.03 2.89 27.50
CA SER A 549 -8.49 2.96 27.30
C SER A 549 -8.98 1.87 26.34
N LYS A 550 -9.78 0.93 26.85
CA LYS A 550 -10.41 -0.12 26.03
C LYS A 550 -11.32 0.49 24.96
N GLU A 551 -12.12 1.50 25.31
CA GLU A 551 -13.03 2.17 24.37
C GLU A 551 -12.27 2.76 23.18
N ASN A 552 -11.16 3.46 23.43
CA ASN A 552 -10.34 4.04 22.36
C ASN A 552 -9.68 2.97 21.48
N ARG A 553 -9.32 1.81 22.06
CA ARG A 553 -8.81 0.67 21.29
C ARG A 553 -9.90 0.02 20.47
N ASP A 554 -11.06 -0.22 21.07
CA ASP A 554 -12.21 -0.89 20.43
C ASP A 554 -12.71 -0.10 19.22
N GLN A 555 -12.70 1.23 19.27
CA GLN A 555 -13.15 2.10 18.18
C GLN A 555 -12.06 2.35 17.11
N ASN A 556 -10.81 1.96 17.38
CA ASN A 556 -9.69 2.19 16.47
C ASN A 556 -9.85 1.37 15.17
N LYS A 557 -9.56 1.98 14.02
CA LYS A 557 -9.43 1.26 12.74
C LYS A 557 -8.00 1.33 12.26
N ILE A 558 -7.54 0.26 11.65
CA ILE A 558 -6.13 0.04 11.34
C ILE A 558 -5.84 0.57 9.94
N LYS A 559 -4.85 1.44 9.77
CA LYS A 559 -4.40 1.82 8.43
C LYS A 559 -3.57 0.69 7.82
N ILE A 560 -3.87 0.32 6.58
CA ILE A 560 -3.17 -0.72 5.83
C ILE A 560 -2.55 -0.08 4.59
N THR A 561 -1.25 -0.29 4.41
CA THR A 561 -0.50 0.11 3.21
C THR A 561 0.09 -1.15 2.58
N ARG A 562 -0.11 -1.33 1.26
CA ARG A 562 0.38 -2.50 0.51
C ARG A 562 1.11 -2.06 -0.75
N VAL A 563 2.31 -2.56 -0.97
CA VAL A 563 3.05 -2.37 -2.22
C VAL A 563 2.73 -3.51 -3.19
N THR A 564 2.37 -3.17 -4.43
CA THR A 564 2.08 -4.15 -5.48
C THR A 564 3.36 -4.74 -6.05
N SER A 565 3.25 -5.75 -6.92
CA SER A 565 4.42 -6.30 -7.64
C SER A 565 5.12 -5.25 -8.49
N SER A 566 4.39 -4.33 -9.13
CA SER A 566 4.97 -3.26 -9.95
C SER A 566 5.74 -2.24 -9.11
N GLY A 567 5.31 -2.00 -7.87
CA GLY A 567 5.98 -1.11 -6.92
C GLY A 567 7.43 -1.53 -6.60
N LYS A 568 7.78 -2.81 -6.78
CA LYS A 568 9.14 -3.33 -6.57
C LYS A 568 10.14 -2.87 -7.63
N ASN A 569 9.66 -2.46 -8.79
CA ASN A 569 10.51 -2.18 -9.96
C ASN A 569 11.05 -0.74 -9.98
N ILE A 570 10.69 0.10 -9.01
CA ILE A 570 11.17 1.48 -8.90
C ILE A 570 12.15 1.63 -7.74
N PRO A 571 13.05 2.64 -7.73
CA PRO A 571 13.99 2.86 -6.63
C PRO A 571 13.29 2.98 -5.27
N LEU A 572 13.85 2.34 -4.24
CA LEU A 572 13.24 2.26 -2.90
C LEU A 572 12.89 3.64 -2.34
N THR A 573 13.81 4.60 -2.47
CA THR A 573 13.59 5.97 -1.98
C THR A 573 12.40 6.63 -2.66
N ASP A 574 12.19 6.39 -3.96
CA ASP A 574 11.07 6.96 -4.71
C ASP A 574 9.75 6.30 -4.31
N LEU A 575 9.75 4.97 -4.13
CA LEU A 575 8.59 4.24 -3.61
C LEU A 575 8.17 4.77 -2.24
N LEU A 576 9.11 4.85 -1.30
CA LEU A 576 8.83 5.32 0.07
C LEU A 576 8.36 6.77 0.09
N ASN A 577 8.93 7.65 -0.76
CA ASN A 577 8.47 9.04 -0.88
C ASN A 577 7.03 9.12 -1.41
N ARG A 578 6.67 8.34 -2.43
CA ARG A 578 5.29 8.28 -2.96
C ARG A 578 4.31 7.76 -1.91
N LEU A 579 4.69 6.73 -1.14
CA LEU A 579 3.89 6.22 -0.01
C LEU A 579 3.68 7.27 1.08
N LEU A 580 4.70 8.08 1.41
CA LEU A 580 4.56 9.17 2.38
C LEU A 580 3.62 10.26 1.87
N GLN A 581 3.70 10.62 0.59
CA GLN A 581 2.84 11.64 -0.01
C GLN A 581 1.37 11.18 -0.06
N ALA A 582 1.12 9.98 -0.60
CA ALA A 582 -0.23 9.39 -0.63
C ALA A 582 -0.76 9.11 0.78
N GLY A 583 0.10 8.73 1.72
CA GLY A 583 -0.29 8.51 3.11
C GLY A 583 -0.84 9.75 3.81
N LYS A 584 -0.43 10.96 3.40
CA LYS A 584 -0.91 12.24 3.96
C LYS A 584 -2.30 12.64 3.49
N THR A 585 -2.74 12.17 2.33
CA THR A 585 -4.08 12.50 1.80
C THR A 585 -5.17 11.60 2.40
N ILE A 586 -4.82 10.39 2.83
CA ILE A 586 -5.71 9.49 3.58
C ILE A 586 -5.67 9.80 5.07
N THR A 587 -6.68 10.52 5.53
CA THR A 587 -6.85 10.98 6.92
C THR A 587 -8.10 10.44 7.60
N SER A 588 -9.02 9.82 6.85
CA SER A 588 -10.30 9.34 7.37
C SER A 588 -10.74 8.00 6.76
N HIS A 589 -11.69 7.36 7.43
CA HIS A 589 -12.28 6.09 7.03
C HIS A 589 -13.00 6.18 5.68
N GLY A 590 -12.94 5.11 4.88
CA GLY A 590 -13.58 5.04 3.55
C GLY A 590 -12.74 5.62 2.42
N GLN A 591 -11.67 6.35 2.71
CA GLN A 591 -10.69 6.79 1.71
C GLN A 591 -9.79 5.61 1.31
N VAL A 592 -9.70 5.36 0.01
CA VAL A 592 -8.81 4.36 -0.58
C VAL A 592 -7.99 5.05 -1.65
N ILE A 593 -6.68 4.83 -1.63
CA ILE A 593 -5.80 5.12 -2.76
C ILE A 593 -5.36 3.79 -3.30
N GLU A 594 -5.65 3.57 -4.57
CA GLU A 594 -5.23 2.40 -5.31
C GLU A 594 -4.51 2.87 -6.56
N THR A 595 -3.27 2.44 -6.69
CA THR A 595 -2.42 2.68 -7.83
C THR A 595 -1.81 1.36 -8.26
N ASP A 596 -1.27 1.33 -9.46
CA ASP A 596 -0.49 0.23 -9.99
C ASP A 596 0.77 -0.07 -9.16
N LEU A 597 1.25 0.84 -8.29
CA LEU A 597 2.42 0.65 -7.42
C LEU A 597 2.09 0.25 -5.98
N PHE A 598 0.96 0.71 -5.44
CA PHE A 598 0.56 0.47 -4.05
C PHE A 598 -0.91 0.79 -3.80
N GLN A 599 -1.41 0.29 -2.66
CA GLN A 599 -2.73 0.58 -2.13
C GLN A 599 -2.64 1.03 -0.68
N ILE A 600 -3.45 2.02 -0.29
CA ILE A 600 -3.55 2.50 1.10
C ILE A 600 -5.04 2.65 1.45
N PHE A 601 -5.46 2.07 2.58
CA PHE A 601 -6.84 2.12 3.07
C PHE A 601 -6.90 1.92 4.59
N PHE A 602 -8.06 2.12 5.21
CA PHE A 602 -8.33 1.70 6.59
C PHE A 602 -9.08 0.37 6.62
N SER A 603 -8.77 -0.48 7.60
CA SER A 603 -9.44 -1.77 7.83
C SER A 603 -10.95 -1.59 7.89
N ALA A 604 -11.68 -2.53 7.28
CA ALA A 604 -13.13 -2.45 7.22
C ALA A 604 -13.78 -2.60 8.60
N ILE A 605 -13.17 -3.42 9.45
CA ILE A 605 -13.60 -3.65 10.82
C ILE A 605 -12.79 -2.78 11.80
N PRO A 606 -13.40 -2.34 12.90
CA PRO A 606 -12.69 -1.80 14.04
C PRO A 606 -11.86 -2.88 14.75
N GLN A 607 -10.90 -2.47 15.55
CA GLN A 607 -10.03 -3.36 16.32
C GLN A 607 -10.80 -4.16 17.40
N SER A 608 -12.02 -3.74 17.78
CA SER A 608 -12.91 -4.52 18.66
C SER A 608 -13.39 -5.84 18.05
N ASP A 609 -13.40 -5.96 16.73
CA ASP A 609 -13.79 -7.19 16.03
C ASP A 609 -12.61 -8.16 15.83
N LEU A 610 -11.42 -7.78 16.33
CA LEU A 610 -10.24 -8.63 16.33
C LEU A 610 -10.09 -9.38 17.65
N ASP A 611 -9.57 -10.60 17.58
CA ASP A 611 -9.28 -11.45 18.73
C ASP A 611 -7.87 -12.05 18.64
N GLN A 612 -7.55 -13.04 19.47
CA GLN A 612 -6.24 -13.70 19.40
C GLN A 612 -6.05 -14.64 18.19
N ASN A 613 -7.07 -14.85 17.35
CA ASN A 613 -6.98 -15.69 16.15
C ASN A 613 -6.38 -14.92 14.95
N PRO A 614 -5.92 -15.59 13.89
CA PRO A 614 -5.37 -14.94 12.70
C PRO A 614 -6.31 -13.91 12.05
N TRP A 615 -5.81 -12.71 11.78
CA TRP A 615 -6.60 -11.59 11.22
C TRP A 615 -6.56 -11.56 9.69
N THR A 616 -7.30 -12.44 9.03
CA THR A 616 -7.40 -12.41 7.56
C THR A 616 -8.23 -11.22 7.06
N ILE A 617 -9.26 -10.84 7.81
CA ILE A 617 -10.26 -9.81 7.45
C ILE A 617 -9.71 -8.36 7.42
N ILE A 618 -8.60 -8.06 8.10
CA ILE A 618 -8.04 -6.68 8.09
C ILE A 618 -7.46 -6.28 6.73
N GLN A 619 -7.25 -7.25 5.84
CA GLN A 619 -6.75 -7.04 4.48
C GLN A 619 -7.86 -6.59 3.50
N GLU A 620 -9.10 -6.46 3.99
CA GLU A 620 -10.29 -6.10 3.20
C GLU A 620 -10.64 -4.61 3.42
N SER A 621 -10.88 -3.88 2.33
CA SER A 621 -11.29 -2.46 2.34
C SER A 621 -12.77 -2.30 2.74
N GLY A 622 -13.15 -1.15 3.32
CA GLY A 622 -14.41 -0.79 4.04
C GLY A 622 -15.80 -1.19 3.54
N PHE A 623 -15.95 -2.04 2.52
CA PHE A 623 -17.21 -2.62 2.08
C PHE A 623 -17.79 -3.64 3.07
N SER A 624 -16.98 -4.17 3.99
CA SER A 624 -17.37 -5.27 4.88
C SER A 624 -18.59 -4.98 5.74
N GLY A 625 -18.81 -3.76 6.26
CA GLY A 625 -20.01 -3.47 7.07
C GLY A 625 -21.32 -3.60 6.27
N VAL A 626 -21.34 -3.08 5.05
CA VAL A 626 -22.50 -3.16 4.13
C VAL A 626 -22.65 -4.59 3.62
N LEU A 627 -21.55 -5.23 3.19
CA LEU A 627 -21.54 -6.61 2.71
C LEU A 627 -21.90 -7.61 3.82
N HIS A 628 -21.46 -7.39 5.06
CA HIS A 628 -21.81 -8.17 6.23
C HIS A 628 -23.30 -8.01 6.54
N GLN A 629 -23.83 -6.79 6.51
CA GLN A 629 -25.26 -6.56 6.69
C GLN A 629 -26.09 -7.26 5.59
N ILE A 630 -25.62 -7.25 4.34
CA ILE A 630 -26.23 -8.03 3.25
C ILE A 630 -26.14 -9.54 3.54
N ALA A 631 -24.97 -10.03 3.97
CA ALA A 631 -24.68 -11.43 4.25
C ALA A 631 -25.31 -11.96 5.55
N LYS A 632 -25.81 -11.09 6.45
CA LYS A 632 -26.62 -11.51 7.61
C LYS A 632 -27.86 -12.29 7.18
N THR A 633 -28.30 -12.10 5.94
CA THR A 633 -29.30 -12.97 5.32
C THR A 633 -28.67 -14.36 5.07
N LYS A 634 -29.00 -15.33 5.94
CA LYS A 634 -28.38 -16.67 5.96
C LYS A 634 -28.78 -17.57 4.77
N VAL A 635 -29.54 -17.05 3.81
CA VAL A 635 -30.09 -17.81 2.69
C VAL A 635 -29.53 -17.24 1.39
N THR A 636 -29.00 -18.11 0.54
CA THR A 636 -28.42 -17.73 -0.75
C THR A 636 -29.39 -18.02 -1.90
N LEU A 637 -29.19 -17.36 -3.04
CA LEU A 637 -30.00 -17.60 -4.24
C LEU A 637 -29.96 -19.07 -4.67
N GLY A 638 -28.81 -19.75 -4.56
CA GLY A 638 -28.70 -21.18 -4.87
C GLY A 638 -29.52 -22.08 -3.94
N THR A 639 -29.93 -21.58 -2.77
CA THR A 639 -30.86 -22.26 -1.87
C THR A 639 -32.28 -22.18 -2.40
N LEU A 640 -32.69 -21.02 -2.94
CA LEU A 640 -34.06 -20.72 -3.37
C LEU A 640 -34.35 -21.03 -4.85
N ALA A 641 -33.31 -21.09 -5.69
CA ALA A 641 -33.43 -21.27 -7.13
C ALA A 641 -32.38 -22.23 -7.69
N PHE A 642 -32.72 -22.89 -8.79
CA PHE A 642 -31.80 -23.58 -9.68
C PHE A 642 -31.21 -22.56 -10.68
N LEU A 643 -29.92 -22.70 -10.98
CA LEU A 643 -29.20 -21.81 -11.91
C LEU A 643 -28.42 -22.66 -12.92
N ALA A 644 -28.58 -22.38 -14.20
CA ALA A 644 -27.94 -23.13 -15.29
C ALA A 644 -27.57 -22.21 -16.48
N ARG A 645 -26.71 -22.73 -17.38
CA ARG A 645 -26.41 -22.15 -18.71
C ARG A 645 -27.21 -22.89 -19.77
N LYS A 646 -27.57 -22.24 -20.88
CA LYS A 646 -28.36 -22.87 -21.94
C LYS A 646 -27.63 -24.03 -22.67
N GLU A 647 -26.30 -24.02 -22.77
CA GLU A 647 -25.56 -25.21 -23.27
C GLU A 647 -25.66 -26.44 -22.36
N GLY A 648 -26.08 -26.27 -21.10
CA GLY A 648 -26.55 -27.34 -20.21
C GLY A 648 -28.08 -27.37 -20.07
N ALA A 649 -28.81 -26.70 -20.98
CA ALA A 649 -30.27 -26.71 -21.05
C ALA A 649 -30.80 -27.61 -22.18
N GLU A 650 -29.94 -28.28 -22.94
CA GLU A 650 -30.33 -29.57 -23.56
C GLU A 650 -30.32 -30.69 -22.50
N GLU A 651 -29.49 -30.56 -21.46
CA GLU A 651 -29.69 -31.16 -20.13
C GLU A 651 -30.71 -30.36 -19.28
N ALA A 652 -31.60 -29.57 -19.90
CA ALA A 652 -32.73 -29.01 -19.15
C ALA A 652 -33.62 -30.14 -18.64
N GLU A 653 -33.64 -31.31 -19.31
CA GLU A 653 -34.15 -32.61 -18.80
C GLU A 653 -33.63 -32.95 -17.39
N GLU A 654 -32.52 -32.38 -16.95
CA GLU A 654 -31.95 -32.51 -15.61
C GLU A 654 -31.83 -31.17 -14.84
N ILE A 655 -32.74 -30.21 -15.05
CA ILE A 655 -32.98 -29.17 -14.03
C ILE A 655 -33.75 -29.84 -12.88
N GLY A 656 -33.00 -30.48 -11.99
CA GLY A 656 -33.46 -31.06 -10.74
C GLY A 656 -33.48 -32.58 -10.75
N THR A 657 -32.34 -33.20 -10.43
CA THR A 657 -32.31 -34.53 -9.80
C THR A 657 -31.82 -34.39 -8.36
N GLU A 658 -32.76 -34.24 -7.42
CA GLU A 658 -32.61 -34.85 -6.11
C GLU A 658 -33.47 -36.12 -6.15
N ASN A 659 -32.85 -37.30 -6.02
CA ASN A 659 -33.49 -38.64 -6.04
C ASN A 659 -34.03 -39.16 -7.39
N GLY A 660 -33.52 -38.70 -8.54
CA GLY A 660 -33.74 -39.39 -9.83
C GLY A 660 -35.10 -39.18 -10.50
N THR A 661 -35.85 -38.14 -10.14
CA THR A 661 -37.04 -37.69 -10.88
C THR A 661 -36.74 -36.44 -11.69
N THR A 662 -36.92 -36.48 -13.01
CA THR A 662 -36.71 -35.37 -13.94
C THR A 662 -37.83 -34.32 -13.81
N HIS A 663 -37.48 -33.09 -13.44
CA HIS A 663 -38.43 -31.99 -13.16
C HIS A 663 -38.63 -31.02 -14.35
N THR A 664 -38.28 -31.43 -15.58
CA THR A 664 -38.37 -30.61 -16.81
C THR A 664 -39.73 -30.02 -17.12
N SER A 665 -40.79 -30.58 -16.54
CA SER A 665 -42.17 -30.21 -16.79
C SER A 665 -42.70 -29.11 -15.84
N ILE A 666 -41.90 -28.56 -14.92
CA ILE A 666 -42.41 -27.81 -13.76
C ILE A 666 -42.14 -26.28 -13.78
N CYS A 667 -41.18 -25.77 -14.55
CA CYS A 667 -40.92 -24.32 -14.58
C CYS A 667 -41.62 -23.61 -15.76
N GLN A 668 -42.86 -23.15 -15.52
CA GLN A 668 -43.61 -22.32 -16.47
C GLN A 668 -43.02 -20.92 -16.67
N GLU A 669 -42.28 -20.40 -15.68
CA GLU A 669 -41.65 -19.08 -15.70
C GLU A 669 -40.23 -19.15 -15.11
N PHE A 670 -39.27 -18.47 -15.75
CA PHE A 670 -37.89 -18.38 -15.28
C PHE A 670 -37.31 -16.98 -15.52
N LEU A 671 -36.26 -16.63 -14.78
CA LEU A 671 -35.48 -15.41 -15.05
C LEU A 671 -34.32 -15.73 -15.98
N PHE A 672 -34.00 -14.80 -16.87
CA PHE A 672 -32.80 -14.88 -17.70
C PHE A 672 -32.01 -13.57 -17.70
N SER A 673 -30.70 -13.70 -17.88
CA SER A 673 -29.79 -12.59 -18.17
C SER A 673 -28.66 -13.09 -19.07
N PRO A 674 -28.16 -12.28 -20.01
CA PRO A 674 -26.91 -12.57 -20.71
C PRO A 674 -25.77 -12.77 -19.71
N GLU A 675 -24.76 -13.58 -20.08
CA GLU A 675 -23.55 -13.79 -19.26
C GLU A 675 -22.84 -12.47 -18.94
N THR A 676 -22.96 -11.48 -19.84
CA THR A 676 -22.38 -10.15 -19.61
C THR A 676 -23.39 -9.02 -19.80
N ALA A 677 -23.45 -8.09 -18.85
CA ALA A 677 -24.31 -6.91 -18.95
C ALA A 677 -23.68 -5.69 -18.29
N ARG A 678 -23.96 -4.48 -18.80
CA ARG A 678 -23.50 -3.22 -18.18
C ARG A 678 -24.23 -2.89 -16.88
N VAL A 679 -25.43 -3.42 -16.71
CA VAL A 679 -26.29 -3.24 -15.53
C VAL A 679 -27.02 -4.54 -15.24
N ASN A 680 -27.48 -4.74 -14.00
CA ASN A 680 -28.36 -5.84 -13.64
C ASN A 680 -29.65 -5.76 -14.46
N ASN A 681 -29.96 -6.83 -15.19
CA ASN A 681 -31.06 -6.84 -16.15
C ASN A 681 -31.65 -8.25 -16.29
N PHE A 682 -32.06 -8.81 -15.16
CA PHE A 682 -32.74 -10.11 -15.09
C PHE A 682 -34.20 -9.95 -15.49
N HIS A 683 -34.63 -10.64 -16.54
CA HIS A 683 -35.98 -10.57 -17.09
C HIS A 683 -36.71 -11.88 -16.92
N LEU A 684 -38.03 -11.81 -16.70
CA LEU A 684 -38.89 -12.97 -16.73
C LEU A 684 -39.17 -13.40 -18.17
N GLN A 685 -39.11 -14.70 -18.44
CA GLN A 685 -39.40 -15.29 -19.74
C GLN A 685 -40.12 -16.64 -19.55
N GLY A 686 -41.08 -16.94 -20.44
CA GLY A 686 -41.85 -18.18 -20.42
C GLY A 686 -41.48 -19.18 -21.52
N ASP A 687 -40.54 -18.82 -22.41
CA ASP A 687 -40.13 -19.65 -23.56
C ASP A 687 -38.61 -19.70 -23.71
N LEU A 688 -38.04 -20.89 -23.49
CA LEU A 688 -36.60 -21.21 -23.58
C LEU A 688 -36.05 -21.10 -25.02
N GLY A 689 -36.91 -21.15 -26.03
CA GLY A 689 -36.52 -21.11 -27.45
C GLY A 689 -35.85 -19.79 -27.87
N LYS A 690 -36.08 -18.70 -27.14
CA LYS A 690 -35.60 -17.34 -27.48
C LYS A 690 -34.30 -16.91 -26.80
N ILE A 691 -33.62 -17.81 -26.11
CA ILE A 691 -32.46 -17.52 -25.25
C ILE A 691 -31.16 -17.95 -25.94
N SER A 692 -30.03 -17.27 -25.71
CA SER A 692 -28.73 -17.66 -26.25
C SER A 692 -28.07 -18.78 -25.44
N ALA A 693 -27.19 -19.55 -26.09
CA ALA A 693 -26.35 -20.62 -25.49
C ALA A 693 -25.60 -20.18 -24.22
N ARG A 694 -25.19 -18.91 -24.18
CA ARG A 694 -24.39 -18.32 -23.09
C ARG A 694 -25.21 -17.68 -21.98
N ASP A 695 -26.53 -17.60 -22.11
CA ASP A 695 -27.35 -16.92 -21.11
C ASP A 695 -27.50 -17.77 -19.85
N ILE A 696 -27.71 -17.08 -18.73
CA ILE A 696 -27.97 -17.70 -17.43
C ILE A 696 -29.47 -17.73 -17.21
N VAL A 697 -29.97 -18.91 -16.83
CA VAL A 697 -31.37 -19.16 -16.48
C VAL A 697 -31.47 -19.41 -14.98
N ILE A 698 -32.46 -18.81 -14.33
CA ILE A 698 -32.75 -18.93 -12.90
C ILE A 698 -34.20 -19.38 -12.72
N CYS A 699 -34.39 -20.56 -12.14
CA CYS A 699 -35.68 -21.19 -11.92
C CYS A 699 -35.95 -21.36 -10.43
N LYS A 700 -37.12 -20.96 -9.93
CA LYS A 700 -37.47 -21.15 -8.52
C LYS A 700 -37.53 -22.65 -8.15
N LYS A 701 -37.01 -23.06 -6.99
CA LYS A 701 -37.20 -24.43 -6.48
C LYS A 701 -38.65 -24.66 -6.00
N PRO A 702 -39.18 -25.90 -6.02
CA PRO A 702 -40.56 -26.20 -5.62
C PRO A 702 -40.93 -25.73 -4.19
N ASN A 703 -40.01 -25.83 -3.24
CA ASN A 703 -40.25 -25.50 -1.83
C ASN A 703 -40.04 -24.02 -1.48
N THR A 704 -39.63 -23.19 -2.43
CA THR A 704 -39.43 -21.76 -2.21
C THR A 704 -40.78 -21.05 -2.16
N LYS A 705 -41.09 -20.40 -1.04
CA LYS A 705 -42.37 -19.67 -0.87
C LYS A 705 -42.36 -18.33 -1.62
N GLU A 706 -41.21 -17.68 -1.72
CA GLU A 706 -41.02 -16.40 -2.38
C GLU A 706 -41.36 -16.47 -3.87
N SER A 707 -41.96 -15.41 -4.41
CA SER A 707 -42.28 -15.28 -5.83
C SER A 707 -41.01 -15.08 -6.66
N ILE A 708 -40.99 -15.60 -7.90
CA ILE A 708 -39.90 -15.35 -8.85
C ILE A 708 -39.73 -13.85 -9.16
N HIS A 709 -40.83 -13.08 -9.09
CA HIS A 709 -40.83 -11.62 -9.25
C HIS A 709 -40.17 -10.90 -8.06
N TYR A 710 -40.28 -11.45 -6.85
CA TYR A 710 -39.57 -10.93 -5.69
C TYR A 710 -38.05 -11.14 -5.84
N ILE A 711 -37.65 -12.33 -6.29
CA ILE A 711 -36.24 -12.63 -6.60
C ILE A 711 -35.74 -11.68 -7.70
N GLN A 712 -36.54 -11.46 -8.75
CA GLN A 712 -36.22 -10.53 -9.84
C GLN A 712 -36.00 -9.10 -9.32
N ALA A 713 -36.85 -8.62 -8.42
CA ALA A 713 -36.73 -7.29 -7.81
C ALA A 713 -35.40 -7.13 -7.06
N ILE A 714 -35.01 -8.13 -6.26
CA ILE A 714 -33.73 -8.13 -5.55
C ILE A 714 -32.57 -8.14 -6.54
N LEU A 715 -32.56 -9.03 -7.51
CA LEU A 715 -31.45 -9.15 -8.47
C LEU A 715 -31.24 -7.89 -9.31
N ASN A 716 -32.30 -7.13 -9.59
CA ASN A 716 -32.23 -5.86 -10.31
C ASN A 716 -32.07 -4.61 -9.41
N SER A 717 -31.92 -4.81 -8.10
CA SER A 717 -31.76 -3.70 -7.14
C SER A 717 -30.35 -3.11 -7.15
N SER A 718 -30.22 -1.89 -6.61
CA SER A 718 -28.90 -1.28 -6.35
C SER A 718 -28.10 -2.05 -5.30
N LEU A 719 -28.77 -2.72 -4.35
CA LEU A 719 -28.13 -3.61 -3.37
C LEU A 719 -27.43 -4.79 -4.06
N ALA A 720 -28.12 -5.49 -4.97
CA ALA A 720 -27.52 -6.60 -5.71
C ALA A 720 -26.42 -6.13 -6.65
N THR A 721 -26.58 -4.94 -7.25
CA THR A 721 -25.53 -4.30 -8.06
C THR A 721 -24.27 -4.10 -7.23
N PHE A 722 -24.40 -3.51 -6.03
CA PHE A 722 -23.30 -3.30 -5.10
C PHE A 722 -22.66 -4.62 -4.66
N TRP A 723 -23.46 -5.62 -4.24
CA TRP A 723 -22.93 -6.92 -3.84
C TRP A 723 -22.13 -7.57 -4.98
N TYR A 724 -22.66 -7.54 -6.21
CA TYR A 724 -21.99 -8.14 -7.37
C TYR A 724 -20.72 -7.40 -7.78
N GLN A 725 -20.69 -6.07 -7.66
CA GLN A 725 -19.47 -5.28 -7.89
C GLN A 725 -18.31 -5.71 -6.99
N HIS A 726 -18.60 -6.16 -5.77
CA HIS A 726 -17.58 -6.52 -4.77
C HIS A 726 -17.31 -8.03 -4.66
N ASN A 727 -18.22 -8.88 -5.13
CA ASN A 727 -18.09 -10.35 -5.03
C ASN A 727 -18.05 -11.06 -6.39
N GLY A 728 -18.28 -10.34 -7.49
CA GLY A 728 -18.35 -10.87 -8.85
C GLY A 728 -17.28 -10.33 -9.80
N ASN A 729 -17.23 -10.90 -11.00
CA ASN A 729 -16.24 -10.56 -12.02
C ASN A 729 -16.73 -9.43 -12.95
N GLN A 730 -15.81 -8.61 -13.45
CA GLN A 730 -16.07 -7.58 -14.45
C GLN A 730 -15.08 -7.69 -15.63
N ARG A 731 -15.55 -7.38 -16.84
CA ARG A 731 -14.74 -7.32 -18.06
C ARG A 731 -15.23 -6.19 -18.96
N ASN A 732 -14.34 -5.29 -19.39
CA ASN A 732 -14.65 -4.16 -20.28
C ASN A 732 -15.88 -3.33 -19.80
N SER A 733 -15.92 -2.99 -18.51
CA SER A 733 -17.02 -2.24 -17.89
C SER A 733 -18.39 -2.94 -17.99
N LYS A 734 -18.41 -4.27 -18.13
CA LYS A 734 -19.60 -5.12 -18.04
C LYS A 734 -19.44 -6.09 -16.87
N PHE A 735 -20.52 -6.32 -16.12
CA PHE A 735 -20.63 -7.45 -15.22
C PHE A 735 -20.52 -8.75 -15.99
N VAL A 736 -19.78 -9.72 -15.46
CA VAL A 736 -19.69 -11.09 -15.98
C VAL A 736 -20.37 -11.99 -14.97
N TYR A 737 -21.64 -12.32 -15.20
CA TYR A 737 -22.40 -13.22 -14.35
C TYR A 737 -21.90 -14.66 -14.49
N THR A 738 -21.63 -15.33 -13.37
CA THR A 738 -21.35 -16.77 -13.35
C THR A 738 -22.36 -17.48 -12.46
N VAL A 739 -22.69 -18.73 -12.80
CA VAL A 739 -23.61 -19.55 -12.01
C VAL A 739 -23.12 -19.69 -10.56
N ASN A 740 -21.81 -19.91 -10.36
CA ASN A 740 -21.22 -20.08 -9.03
C ASN A 740 -21.30 -18.80 -8.19
N THR A 741 -20.97 -17.65 -8.77
CA THR A 741 -21.08 -16.37 -8.05
C THR A 741 -22.53 -16.04 -7.73
N LEU A 742 -23.45 -16.19 -8.69
CA LEU A 742 -24.86 -15.88 -8.46
C LEU A 742 -25.50 -16.80 -7.42
N LYS A 743 -25.13 -18.09 -7.37
CA LYS A 743 -25.58 -19.03 -6.33
C LYS A 743 -25.29 -18.53 -4.91
N LEU A 744 -24.22 -17.75 -4.71
CA LEU A 744 -23.79 -17.22 -3.42
C LEU A 744 -24.51 -15.91 -3.03
N MET A 745 -25.25 -15.27 -3.94
CA MET A 745 -25.93 -14.01 -3.67
C MET A 745 -26.89 -14.16 -2.49
N PRO A 746 -26.73 -13.39 -1.40
CA PRO A 746 -27.64 -13.45 -0.25
C PRO A 746 -29.03 -12.90 -0.60
N ILE A 747 -30.07 -13.70 -0.43
CA ILE A 747 -31.46 -13.35 -0.68
C ILE A 747 -32.22 -13.36 0.65
N ARG A 748 -32.81 -12.22 1.02
CA ARG A 748 -33.67 -12.13 2.20
C ARG A 748 -34.93 -12.96 1.95
N THR A 749 -35.15 -14.00 2.76
CA THR A 749 -36.41 -14.76 2.77
C THR A 749 -37.52 -13.93 3.40
N ILE A 750 -38.78 -14.32 3.20
CA ILE A 750 -39.95 -13.61 3.74
C ILE A 750 -40.65 -14.49 4.78
N LYS A 751 -41.10 -13.87 5.87
CA LYS A 751 -42.03 -14.52 6.82
C LYS A 751 -43.44 -14.45 6.26
N PHE A 752 -43.99 -15.62 5.93
CA PHE A 752 -45.38 -15.81 5.48
C PHE A 752 -46.22 -16.25 6.67
N ASP A 753 -47.41 -15.68 6.83
CA ASP A 753 -48.35 -16.03 7.88
C ASP A 753 -49.37 -17.06 7.36
N ASP A 754 -49.71 -18.06 8.18
CA ASP A 754 -50.59 -19.17 7.74
C ASP A 754 -52.10 -18.80 7.69
N LYS A 755 -52.47 -17.55 7.99
CA LYS A 755 -53.87 -17.09 8.04
C LYS A 755 -54.07 -15.80 7.25
N GLU A 756 -54.71 -15.92 6.09
CA GLU A 756 -55.16 -14.79 5.31
C GLU A 756 -56.48 -14.24 5.91
N ASP A 757 -56.40 -13.19 6.73
CA ASP A 757 -57.58 -12.50 7.27
C ASP A 757 -58.12 -11.43 6.29
N GLU A 758 -59.43 -11.16 6.34
CA GLU A 758 -60.14 -10.22 5.44
C GLU A 758 -59.51 -8.81 5.40
N ILE A 759 -58.92 -8.39 6.52
CA ILE A 759 -58.19 -7.12 6.67
C ILE A 759 -56.95 -7.06 5.76
N LEU A 760 -56.22 -8.18 5.61
CA LEU A 760 -55.01 -8.23 4.78
C LEU A 760 -55.36 -8.06 3.30
N ARG A 761 -56.47 -8.67 2.86
CA ARG A 761 -57.00 -8.52 1.49
C ARG A 761 -57.42 -7.08 1.19
N GLU A 762 -58.09 -6.43 2.14
CA GLU A 762 -58.48 -5.03 1.97
C GLU A 762 -57.24 -4.12 1.83
N ARG A 763 -56.22 -4.31 2.68
CA ARG A 763 -54.97 -3.55 2.60
C ARG A 763 -54.23 -3.77 1.28
N LYS A 764 -54.13 -5.02 0.83
CA LYS A 764 -53.55 -5.38 -0.48
C LYS A 764 -54.26 -4.65 -1.62
N SER A 765 -55.60 -4.67 -1.64
CA SER A 765 -56.39 -3.95 -2.65
C SER A 765 -56.12 -2.44 -2.63
N ARG A 766 -55.99 -1.82 -1.45
CA ARG A 766 -55.66 -0.40 -1.32
C ARG A 766 -54.28 -0.07 -1.92
N PHE A 767 -53.28 -0.92 -1.72
CA PHE A 767 -51.95 -0.73 -2.32
C PHE A 767 -51.96 -0.85 -3.83
N GLU A 768 -52.63 -1.87 -4.37
CA GLU A 768 -52.76 -2.03 -5.82
C GLU A 768 -53.47 -0.83 -6.46
N GLN A 769 -54.50 -0.28 -5.81
CA GLN A 769 -55.18 0.93 -6.27
C GLN A 769 -54.28 2.17 -6.21
N ALA A 770 -53.50 2.34 -5.13
CA ALA A 770 -52.56 3.44 -5.00
C ALA A 770 -51.43 3.38 -6.04
N ALA A 771 -50.90 2.17 -6.32
CA ALA A 771 -49.94 1.93 -7.39
C ALA A 771 -50.50 2.30 -8.77
N LYS A 772 -51.73 1.88 -9.08
CA LYS A 772 -52.42 2.26 -10.32
C LYS A 772 -52.67 3.77 -10.44
N ARG A 773 -52.91 4.46 -9.31
CA ARG A 773 -53.07 5.92 -9.24
C ARG A 773 -51.76 6.70 -9.21
N LYS A 774 -50.60 6.01 -9.19
CA LYS A 774 -49.26 6.61 -9.10
C LYS A 774 -49.03 7.43 -7.82
N ASP A 775 -49.66 7.05 -6.72
CA ASP A 775 -49.47 7.71 -5.42
C ASP A 775 -48.24 7.14 -4.69
N PHE A 776 -47.04 7.47 -5.19
CA PHE A 776 -45.78 6.93 -4.65
C PHE A 776 -45.52 7.34 -3.20
N LYS A 777 -45.96 8.54 -2.79
CA LYS A 777 -45.78 9.01 -1.42
C LYS A 777 -46.59 8.16 -0.44
N PHE A 778 -47.85 7.88 -0.77
CA PHE A 778 -48.70 7.02 0.03
C PHE A 778 -48.14 5.58 0.08
N LEU A 779 -47.71 5.03 -1.05
CA LEU A 779 -47.13 3.70 -1.13
C LEU A 779 -45.86 3.57 -0.27
N GLU A 780 -44.93 4.53 -0.41
CA GLU A 780 -43.69 4.55 0.34
C GLU A 780 -43.95 4.59 1.85
N ALA A 781 -44.78 5.53 2.31
CA ALA A 781 -45.09 5.68 3.73
C ALA A 781 -45.79 4.44 4.29
N SER A 782 -46.78 3.92 3.57
CA SER A 782 -47.59 2.79 4.05
C SER A 782 -46.81 1.48 4.05
N LEU A 783 -46.08 1.16 2.99
CA LEU A 783 -45.29 -0.08 2.91
C LEU A 783 -44.12 -0.08 3.91
N LYS A 784 -43.48 1.08 4.14
CA LYS A 784 -42.47 1.21 5.20
C LYS A 784 -43.03 0.91 6.58
N LEU A 785 -44.26 1.37 6.87
CA LEU A 785 -44.94 1.11 8.13
C LEU A 785 -45.26 -0.38 8.29
N GLU A 786 -45.69 -1.04 7.22
CA GLU A 786 -45.98 -2.48 7.25
C GLU A 786 -44.72 -3.33 7.49
N ILE A 787 -43.55 -2.91 6.97
CA ILE A 787 -42.25 -3.52 7.32
C ILE A 787 -41.97 -3.37 8.83
N ASP A 788 -42.21 -2.19 9.40
CA ASP A 788 -41.97 -1.95 10.84
C ASP A 788 -42.92 -2.75 11.74
N HIS A 789 -44.14 -3.01 11.26
CA HIS A 789 -45.12 -3.88 11.93
C HIS A 789 -44.85 -5.38 11.72
N GLY A 790 -43.87 -5.76 10.90
CA GLY A 790 -43.50 -7.14 10.64
C GLY A 790 -44.40 -7.88 9.63
N ASN A 791 -45.26 -7.17 8.89
CA ASN A 791 -46.16 -7.75 7.89
C ASN A 791 -45.42 -8.00 6.56
N GLU A 792 -44.39 -8.86 6.59
CA GLU A 792 -43.47 -9.08 5.47
C GLU A 792 -44.17 -9.67 4.23
N GLU A 793 -45.21 -10.50 4.39
CA GLU A 793 -45.99 -11.08 3.29
C GLU A 793 -46.68 -10.02 2.44
N LEU A 794 -47.28 -9.02 3.07
CA LEU A 794 -47.95 -7.91 2.38
C LEU A 794 -46.94 -7.05 1.58
N VAL A 795 -45.74 -6.88 2.13
CA VAL A 795 -44.63 -6.16 1.48
C VAL A 795 -44.08 -6.96 0.31
N HIS A 796 -43.94 -8.28 0.47
CA HIS A 796 -43.59 -9.18 -0.62
C HIS A 796 -44.58 -9.07 -1.77
N ASP A 797 -45.88 -9.15 -1.50
CA ASP A 797 -46.93 -9.04 -2.51
C ASP A 797 -46.92 -7.68 -3.23
N ALA A 798 -46.67 -6.59 -2.49
CA ALA A 798 -46.50 -5.27 -3.09
C ALA A 798 -45.27 -5.20 -4.01
N ILE A 799 -44.13 -5.78 -3.60
CA ILE A 799 -42.92 -5.84 -4.43
C ILE A 799 -43.20 -6.64 -5.72
N VAL A 800 -43.91 -7.76 -5.62
CA VAL A 800 -44.32 -8.59 -6.77
C VAL A 800 -45.20 -7.78 -7.72
N PHE A 801 -46.22 -7.10 -7.20
CA PHE A 801 -47.11 -6.26 -7.99
C PHE A 801 -46.36 -5.13 -8.71
N ILE A 802 -45.50 -4.40 -8.00
CA ILE A 802 -44.70 -3.31 -8.58
C ILE A 802 -43.76 -3.83 -9.67
N THR A 803 -43.12 -4.98 -9.45
CA THR A 803 -42.23 -5.60 -10.44
C THR A 803 -42.98 -5.97 -11.72
N ASN A 804 -44.20 -6.48 -11.60
CA ASN A 804 -45.09 -6.75 -12.74
C ASN A 804 -45.47 -5.47 -13.50
N GLU A 805 -45.87 -4.41 -12.77
CA GLU A 805 -46.20 -3.13 -13.38
C GLU A 805 -45.01 -2.51 -14.14
N ILE A 806 -43.78 -2.62 -13.60
CA ILE A 806 -42.56 -2.22 -14.32
C ILE A 806 -42.43 -2.99 -15.64
N GLY A 807 -42.69 -4.30 -15.64
CA GLY A 807 -42.70 -5.12 -16.85
C GLY A 807 -43.70 -4.62 -17.90
N GLU A 808 -44.92 -4.27 -17.48
CA GLU A 808 -45.96 -3.72 -18.36
C GLU A 808 -45.62 -2.31 -18.86
N ILE A 809 -45.02 -1.46 -18.03
CA ILE A 809 -44.52 -0.14 -18.44
C ILE A 809 -43.45 -0.30 -19.52
N ARG A 810 -42.48 -1.21 -19.33
CA ARG A 810 -41.43 -1.48 -20.33
C ARG A 810 -41.99 -2.01 -21.65
N LYS A 811 -43.00 -2.88 -21.60
CA LYS A 811 -43.72 -3.34 -22.81
C LYS A 811 -44.40 -2.16 -23.51
N LYS A 812 -45.10 -1.30 -22.77
CA LYS A 812 -45.73 -0.07 -23.31
C LYS A 812 -44.69 0.91 -23.86
N ALA A 813 -43.52 1.03 -23.25
CA ALA A 813 -42.44 1.91 -23.70
C ALA A 813 -41.77 1.39 -24.99
N THR A 814 -41.74 0.06 -25.19
CA THR A 814 -41.12 -0.56 -26.37
C THR A 814 -41.74 -0.10 -27.69
N LYS A 815 -43.05 0.24 -27.69
CA LYS A 815 -43.72 0.78 -28.89
C LYS A 815 -43.19 2.15 -29.32
N TYR A 816 -42.55 2.89 -28.41
CA TYR A 816 -41.99 4.22 -28.69
C TYR A 816 -40.52 4.18 -29.11
N LYS A 817 -39.78 3.12 -28.75
CA LYS A 817 -38.34 2.99 -29.04
C LYS A 817 -37.95 3.26 -30.50
N PRO A 818 -38.71 2.83 -31.53
CA PRO A 818 -38.35 3.14 -32.92
C PRO A 818 -38.34 4.63 -33.26
N PHE A 819 -39.04 5.47 -32.48
CA PHE A 819 -39.12 6.91 -32.70
C PHE A 819 -38.09 7.70 -31.90
N ILE A 820 -37.42 7.13 -30.90
CA ILE A 820 -36.49 7.85 -30.03
C ILE A 820 -35.06 7.73 -30.55
N LEU A 821 -34.36 8.87 -30.66
CA LEU A 821 -32.94 9.00 -30.97
C LEU A 821 -32.22 9.70 -29.82
N LYS A 822 -30.90 9.58 -29.75
CA LYS A 822 -30.07 10.39 -28.84
C LYS A 822 -29.29 11.43 -29.64
N ASN A 823 -29.36 12.68 -29.23
CA ASN A 823 -28.55 13.74 -29.84
C ASN A 823 -27.10 13.71 -29.32
N ALA A 824 -26.23 14.55 -29.89
CA ALA A 824 -24.81 14.65 -29.51
C ALA A 824 -24.56 15.04 -28.03
N LYS A 825 -25.57 15.61 -27.35
CA LYS A 825 -25.54 15.91 -25.91
C LYS A 825 -26.17 14.80 -25.06
N GLY A 826 -26.56 13.68 -25.66
CA GLY A 826 -27.17 12.52 -25.02
C GLY A 826 -28.64 12.66 -24.65
N ALA A 827 -29.32 13.74 -25.06
CA ALA A 827 -30.74 13.95 -24.78
C ALA A 827 -31.61 13.25 -25.83
N ASP A 828 -32.74 12.70 -25.37
CA ASP A 828 -33.70 12.01 -26.24
C ASP A 828 -34.40 12.98 -27.17
N THR A 829 -34.28 12.71 -28.47
CA THR A 829 -34.93 13.41 -29.58
C THR A 829 -35.78 12.42 -30.37
N ILE A 830 -36.55 12.94 -31.32
CA ILE A 830 -37.48 12.16 -32.11
C ILE A 830 -36.94 11.98 -33.54
N SER A 831 -37.02 10.76 -34.06
CA SER A 831 -36.71 10.45 -35.45
C SER A 831 -37.80 10.99 -36.37
N ASN A 832 -37.45 12.03 -37.13
CA ASN A 832 -38.32 12.60 -38.16
C ASN A 832 -38.75 11.52 -39.17
N ILE A 833 -37.81 10.66 -39.59
CA ILE A 833 -38.05 9.56 -40.54
C ILE A 833 -39.02 8.52 -39.97
N ALA A 834 -38.87 8.14 -38.70
CA ALA A 834 -39.74 7.12 -38.10
C ALA A 834 -41.18 7.61 -37.86
N ILE A 835 -41.36 8.91 -37.60
CA ILE A 835 -42.70 9.50 -37.41
C ILE A 835 -43.42 9.73 -38.72
N PHE A 836 -42.71 10.02 -39.81
CA PHE A 836 -43.33 10.38 -41.08
C PHE A 836 -44.44 9.40 -41.55
N PRO A 837 -44.27 8.06 -41.48
CA PRO A 837 -45.31 7.10 -41.89
C PRO A 837 -46.63 7.16 -41.10
N ILE A 838 -46.60 7.69 -39.88
CA ILE A 838 -47.78 7.82 -39.00
C ILE A 838 -48.37 9.23 -39.03
N PHE A 839 -47.81 10.14 -39.83
CA PHE A 839 -48.37 11.48 -40.04
C PHE A 839 -49.59 11.40 -40.97
N PRO A 840 -50.64 12.22 -40.75
CA PRO A 840 -51.85 12.15 -41.59
C PRO A 840 -51.56 12.42 -43.07
N LYS A 841 -51.88 11.43 -43.94
CA LYS A 841 -51.60 11.52 -45.40
C LYS A 841 -52.26 12.72 -46.07
N ASN A 842 -53.40 13.18 -45.58
CA ASN A 842 -54.12 14.36 -46.06
C ASN A 842 -53.47 15.71 -45.65
N ARG A 843 -52.35 15.67 -44.93
CA ARG A 843 -51.58 16.83 -44.47
C ARG A 843 -50.16 16.86 -45.07
N LEU A 844 -49.94 16.09 -46.13
CA LEU A 844 -48.68 16.08 -46.85
C LEU A 844 -48.80 16.95 -48.12
N ALA A 845 -47.76 17.70 -48.42
CA ALA A 845 -47.62 18.45 -49.67
C ALA A 845 -46.50 17.84 -50.53
N LEU A 846 -46.67 17.89 -51.84
CA LEU A 846 -45.62 17.52 -52.80
C LEU A 846 -44.41 18.44 -52.64
N LEU A 847 -43.20 17.90 -52.82
CA LEU A 847 -41.96 18.66 -52.73
C LEU A 847 -41.99 19.94 -53.59
N ARG A 848 -42.51 19.84 -54.82
CA ARG A 848 -42.65 20.98 -55.75
C ARG A 848 -43.66 22.05 -55.30
N GLU A 849 -44.63 21.68 -54.46
CA GLU A 849 -45.74 22.54 -54.02
C GLU A 849 -45.57 23.04 -52.57
N HIS A 850 -44.47 22.65 -51.92
CA HIS A 850 -44.25 22.91 -50.50
C HIS A 850 -43.80 24.36 -50.26
N THR A 851 -44.61 25.15 -49.55
CA THR A 851 -44.40 26.60 -49.36
C THR A 851 -43.14 26.97 -48.57
N ALA A 852 -42.62 26.06 -47.74
CA ALA A 852 -41.41 26.27 -46.95
C ALA A 852 -40.10 25.79 -47.62
N ILE A 853 -40.16 25.31 -48.87
CA ILE A 853 -38.99 24.78 -49.59
C ILE A 853 -38.63 25.74 -50.73
N GLN A 854 -37.35 26.10 -50.81
CA GLN A 854 -36.79 26.92 -51.88
C GLN A 854 -35.69 26.14 -52.60
N MET A 855 -35.74 26.12 -53.93
CA MET A 855 -34.75 25.44 -54.77
C MET A 855 -33.98 26.48 -55.60
N GLU A 856 -32.65 26.40 -55.57
CA GLU A 856 -31.75 27.28 -56.30
C GLU A 856 -30.86 26.46 -57.23
N VAL A 857 -30.98 26.69 -58.54
CA VAL A 857 -30.14 26.05 -59.56
C VAL A 857 -28.80 26.77 -59.61
N CYS A 858 -27.69 26.06 -59.47
CA CYS A 858 -26.36 26.65 -59.50
C CYS A 858 -25.72 26.52 -60.90
N GLY A 859 -25.18 27.63 -61.42
CA GLY A 859 -24.46 27.66 -62.71
C GLY A 859 -25.36 27.42 -63.94
N GLU A 860 -24.79 26.81 -65.00
CA GLU A 860 -25.49 26.44 -66.25
C GLU A 860 -26.21 25.08 -66.17
N THR A 861 -26.65 24.67 -64.97
CA THR A 861 -27.31 23.37 -64.75
C THR A 861 -28.67 23.31 -65.46
N ASN A 862 -28.87 22.35 -66.36
CA ASN A 862 -30.16 22.15 -67.03
C ASN A 862 -31.07 21.23 -66.19
N ILE A 863 -32.11 21.82 -65.61
CA ILE A 863 -33.03 21.10 -64.71
C ILE A 863 -33.84 20.00 -65.42
N GLN A 864 -34.08 20.12 -66.73
CA GLN A 864 -34.85 19.12 -67.49
C GLN A 864 -34.07 17.81 -67.70
N THR A 865 -32.74 17.86 -67.66
CA THR A 865 -31.86 16.69 -67.79
C THR A 865 -31.20 16.29 -66.47
N PHE A 866 -31.55 16.95 -65.36
CA PHE A 866 -30.94 16.72 -64.06
C PHE A 866 -31.33 15.35 -63.51
N CYS A 867 -30.38 14.41 -63.54
CA CYS A 867 -30.49 13.07 -62.98
C CYS A 867 -29.65 12.99 -61.70
N LEU A 868 -30.31 12.72 -60.57
CA LEU A 868 -29.70 12.80 -59.24
C LEU A 868 -28.59 11.74 -59.07
N ALA A 869 -27.37 12.17 -58.77
CA ALA A 869 -26.20 11.31 -58.54
C ALA A 869 -25.76 11.29 -57.07
N GLY A 870 -25.95 12.38 -56.35
CA GLY A 870 -25.54 12.50 -54.95
C GLY A 870 -26.27 13.58 -54.19
N VAL A 871 -26.31 13.43 -52.87
CA VAL A 871 -26.93 14.37 -51.92
C VAL A 871 -25.95 14.59 -50.75
N SER A 872 -25.60 15.84 -50.48
CA SER A 872 -24.82 16.23 -49.30
C SER A 872 -25.53 17.34 -48.53
N ARG A 873 -25.28 17.40 -47.22
CA ARG A 873 -25.78 18.49 -46.36
C ARG A 873 -24.64 19.43 -46.03
N GLU A 874 -24.83 20.72 -46.31
CA GLU A 874 -23.82 21.74 -46.12
C GLU A 874 -24.30 22.81 -45.14
N SER A 875 -23.42 23.19 -44.21
CA SER A 875 -23.65 24.36 -43.35
C SER A 875 -23.36 25.62 -44.17
N GLY A 876 -24.36 26.49 -44.30
CA GLY A 876 -24.22 27.75 -45.03
C GLY A 876 -23.06 28.61 -44.51
N ILE A 877 -22.40 29.37 -45.39
CA ILE A 877 -21.40 30.35 -44.99
C ILE A 877 -22.14 31.47 -44.25
N LYS A 878 -21.52 32.00 -43.18
CA LYS A 878 -21.99 33.11 -42.32
C LYS A 878 -23.18 33.89 -42.93
N TYR A 879 -24.36 33.72 -42.35
CA TYR A 879 -25.70 34.25 -42.72
C TYR A 879 -26.57 33.40 -43.67
N GLU A 880 -26.10 32.28 -44.21
CA GLU A 880 -26.95 31.29 -44.89
C GLU A 880 -27.40 30.16 -43.94
N SER A 881 -28.67 29.75 -44.02
CA SER A 881 -29.18 28.57 -43.31
C SER A 881 -28.60 27.27 -43.89
N GLU A 882 -28.66 26.17 -43.13
CA GLU A 882 -28.35 24.84 -43.68
C GLU A 882 -29.17 24.54 -44.95
N HIS A 883 -28.57 23.81 -45.88
CA HIS A 883 -29.21 23.40 -47.13
C HIS A 883 -28.71 22.03 -47.60
N LEU A 884 -29.47 21.40 -48.48
CA LEU A 884 -29.04 20.20 -49.20
C LEU A 884 -28.46 20.58 -50.56
N LEU A 885 -27.28 20.05 -50.87
CA LEU A 885 -26.66 20.13 -52.19
C LEU A 885 -26.91 18.81 -52.92
N LEU A 886 -27.65 18.89 -54.03
CA LEU A 886 -27.88 17.79 -54.94
C LEU A 886 -26.91 17.92 -56.12
N ILE A 887 -26.28 16.81 -56.49
CA ILE A 887 -25.32 16.71 -57.59
C ILE A 887 -25.91 15.79 -58.65
N SER A 888 -25.89 16.19 -59.92
CA SER A 888 -26.32 15.34 -61.05
C SER A 888 -25.16 14.56 -61.68
N ASN A 889 -25.48 13.54 -62.49
CA ASN A 889 -24.49 12.70 -63.18
C ASN A 889 -23.56 13.48 -64.12
N ASP A 890 -24.01 14.62 -64.65
CA ASP A 890 -23.26 15.56 -65.49
C ASP A 890 -22.58 16.69 -64.70
N SER A 891 -22.46 16.53 -63.36
CA SER A 891 -21.85 17.51 -62.45
C SER A 891 -22.63 18.83 -62.26
N GLY A 892 -23.88 18.88 -62.70
CA GLY A 892 -24.81 19.98 -62.35
C GLY A 892 -25.13 19.97 -60.85
N THR A 893 -25.48 21.14 -60.31
CA THR A 893 -25.75 21.29 -58.87
C THR A 893 -27.04 22.06 -58.59
N LEU A 894 -27.77 21.61 -57.58
CA LEU A 894 -29.03 22.19 -57.13
C LEU A 894 -29.01 22.30 -55.60
N LYS A 895 -29.28 23.49 -55.06
CA LYS A 895 -29.42 23.71 -53.62
C LYS A 895 -30.88 23.71 -53.21
N ILE A 896 -31.19 23.05 -52.09
CA ILE A 896 -32.53 23.07 -51.48
C ILE A 896 -32.44 23.62 -50.07
N TYR A 897 -33.13 24.74 -49.83
CA TYR A 897 -33.26 25.38 -48.53
C TYR A 897 -34.63 25.07 -47.94
N ALA A 898 -34.63 24.62 -46.69
CA ALA A 898 -35.83 24.35 -45.90
C ALA A 898 -35.49 24.39 -44.40
N PRO A 899 -36.49 24.46 -43.51
CA PRO A 899 -36.29 24.19 -42.09
C PRO A 899 -35.61 22.84 -41.85
N GLY A 900 -34.76 22.76 -40.81
CA GLY A 900 -33.90 21.60 -40.56
C GLY A 900 -34.62 20.25 -40.54
N ASP A 901 -35.82 20.17 -39.95
CA ASP A 901 -36.62 18.93 -39.93
C ASP A 901 -37.05 18.46 -41.32
N LEU A 902 -37.37 19.39 -42.21
CA LEU A 902 -37.73 19.06 -43.59
C LEU A 902 -36.49 18.64 -44.37
N LEU A 903 -35.34 19.26 -44.10
CA LEU A 903 -34.06 18.83 -44.68
C LEU A 903 -33.71 17.41 -44.23
N ASP A 904 -33.93 17.04 -42.96
CA ASP A 904 -33.69 15.68 -42.47
C ASP A 904 -34.52 14.64 -43.23
N LEU A 905 -35.82 14.90 -43.42
CA LEU A 905 -36.73 14.02 -44.16
C LEU A 905 -36.34 13.94 -45.64
N LEU A 906 -36.10 15.10 -46.25
CA LEU A 906 -35.81 15.22 -47.66
C LEU A 906 -34.49 14.56 -48.03
N GLU A 907 -33.46 14.71 -47.19
CA GLU A 907 -32.17 14.04 -47.35
C GLU A 907 -32.33 12.51 -47.38
N GLY A 908 -33.15 11.96 -46.47
CA GLY A 908 -33.47 10.53 -46.44
C GLY A 908 -34.16 10.05 -47.73
N PHE A 909 -35.21 10.75 -48.16
CA PHE A 909 -35.95 10.38 -49.36
C PHE A 909 -35.14 10.52 -50.65
N LEU A 910 -34.28 11.54 -50.76
CA LEU A 910 -33.46 11.74 -51.96
C LEU A 910 -32.34 10.70 -52.08
N LYS A 911 -31.76 10.24 -50.96
CA LYS A 911 -30.73 9.18 -50.97
C LYS A 911 -31.25 7.84 -51.49
N GLU A 912 -32.55 7.56 -51.36
CA GLU A 912 -33.19 6.35 -51.91
C GLU A 912 -33.55 6.50 -53.41
N ARG A 913 -33.44 7.70 -53.96
CA ARG A 913 -33.89 8.07 -55.32
C ARG A 913 -32.73 8.46 -56.24
N ILE A 914 -31.51 8.03 -55.94
CA ILE A 914 -30.37 8.19 -56.83
C ILE A 914 -30.69 7.54 -58.18
N ASN A 915 -30.33 8.23 -59.27
CA ASN A 915 -30.65 7.97 -60.67
C ASN A 915 -32.05 8.38 -61.14
N GLU A 916 -32.92 8.95 -60.29
CA GLU A 916 -34.18 9.57 -60.75
C GLU A 916 -33.94 10.97 -61.35
N PHE A 917 -34.73 11.34 -62.37
CA PHE A 917 -34.73 12.68 -62.95
C PHE A 917 -35.49 13.69 -62.06
N PHE A 918 -35.21 14.98 -62.23
CA PHE A 918 -35.81 16.06 -61.44
C PHE A 918 -37.34 15.99 -61.34
N GLU A 919 -38.04 15.78 -62.45
CA GLU A 919 -39.51 15.66 -62.46
C GLU A 919 -40.00 14.40 -61.72
N GLU A 920 -39.22 13.31 -61.73
CA GLU A 920 -39.60 12.05 -61.10
C GLU A 920 -39.55 12.15 -59.56
N PHE A 921 -38.45 12.63 -59.00
CA PHE A 921 -38.34 12.74 -57.54
C PHE A 921 -39.14 13.92 -56.97
N THR A 922 -39.25 15.05 -57.69
CA THR A 922 -40.06 16.19 -57.20
C THR A 922 -41.56 15.92 -57.21
N SER A 923 -42.02 15.04 -58.10
CA SER A 923 -43.40 14.55 -58.14
C SER A 923 -43.62 13.33 -57.24
N GLY A 924 -42.55 12.68 -56.76
CA GLY A 924 -42.60 11.46 -55.95
C GLY A 924 -42.42 11.67 -54.45
N ILE A 925 -41.92 12.83 -54.01
CA ILE A 925 -41.62 13.12 -52.60
C ILE A 925 -42.74 13.96 -51.97
N PHE A 926 -43.24 13.50 -50.83
CA PHE A 926 -44.25 14.17 -50.01
C PHE A 926 -43.66 14.57 -48.65
N LEU A 927 -43.98 15.76 -48.16
CA LEU A 927 -43.46 16.31 -46.90
C LEU A 927 -44.58 16.92 -46.04
N PRO A 928 -44.42 17.02 -44.71
CA PRO A 928 -45.43 17.58 -43.81
C PRO A 928 -45.76 19.05 -44.12
N GLN A 929 -47.00 19.35 -44.51
CA GLN A 929 -47.42 20.68 -44.93
C GLN A 929 -47.48 21.71 -43.77
N ASP A 930 -47.89 21.26 -42.58
CA ASP A 930 -48.02 22.10 -41.38
C ASP A 930 -46.97 21.70 -40.34
N LEU A 931 -45.94 22.54 -40.21
CA LEU A 931 -44.82 22.32 -39.29
C LEU A 931 -45.21 22.45 -37.82
N HIS A 932 -46.25 23.21 -37.48
CA HIS A 932 -46.72 23.30 -36.09
C HIS A 932 -47.40 22.00 -35.64
N LEU A 933 -48.22 21.41 -36.52
CA LEU A 933 -48.83 20.10 -36.26
C LEU A 933 -47.78 18.98 -36.23
N TRP A 934 -46.77 19.05 -37.11
CA TRP A 934 -45.62 18.15 -37.10
C TRP A 934 -44.91 18.18 -35.74
N GLU A 935 -44.57 19.37 -35.25
CA GLU A 935 -43.94 19.54 -33.94
C GLU A 935 -44.80 19.05 -32.77
N ALA A 936 -46.09 19.33 -32.80
CA ALA A 936 -47.03 18.88 -31.77
C ALA A 936 -47.06 17.35 -31.65
N GLN A 937 -47.06 16.62 -32.78
CA GLN A 937 -47.06 15.16 -32.78
C GLN A 937 -45.73 14.59 -32.23
N LYS A 938 -44.59 15.21 -32.57
CA LYS A 938 -43.28 14.84 -32.00
C LYS A 938 -43.29 15.00 -30.47
N HIS A 939 -43.80 16.14 -29.98
CA HIS A 939 -43.87 16.44 -28.55
C HIS A 939 -44.81 15.49 -27.81
N GLU A 940 -45.96 15.12 -28.40
CA GLU A 940 -46.89 14.17 -27.79
C GLU A 940 -46.25 12.79 -27.58
N ILE A 941 -45.57 12.27 -28.61
CA ILE A 941 -44.86 10.98 -28.53
C ILE A 941 -43.73 11.02 -27.50
N LEU A 942 -42.92 12.09 -27.52
CA LEU A 942 -41.82 12.26 -26.57
C LEU A 942 -42.31 12.38 -25.13
N ASN A 943 -43.39 13.14 -24.89
CA ASN A 943 -43.99 13.28 -23.56
C ASN A 943 -44.62 11.98 -23.08
N ALA A 944 -45.27 11.23 -23.96
CA ALA A 944 -45.82 9.92 -23.62
C ALA A 944 -44.71 8.93 -23.25
N TYR A 945 -43.59 8.94 -23.97
CA TYR A 945 -42.41 8.12 -23.66
C TYR A 945 -41.77 8.52 -22.32
N LYS A 946 -41.45 9.81 -22.13
CA LYS A 946 -40.89 10.35 -20.87
C LYS A 946 -41.78 10.06 -19.67
N SER A 947 -43.10 10.14 -19.84
CA SER A 947 -44.05 9.79 -18.77
C SER A 947 -44.00 8.30 -18.40
N GLN A 948 -43.68 7.39 -19.33
CA GLN A 948 -43.45 5.99 -19.00
C GLN A 948 -42.11 5.79 -18.28
N GLU A 949 -41.04 6.45 -18.73
CA GLU A 949 -39.73 6.37 -18.07
C GLU A 949 -39.75 6.92 -16.65
N GLU A 950 -40.35 8.09 -16.44
CA GLU A 950 -40.53 8.68 -15.10
C GLU A 950 -41.33 7.74 -14.19
N HIS A 951 -42.34 7.05 -14.74
CA HIS A 951 -43.12 6.08 -14.00
C HIS A 951 -42.26 4.87 -13.59
N GLU A 952 -41.46 4.33 -14.51
CA GLU A 952 -40.53 3.24 -14.23
C GLU A 952 -39.50 3.63 -13.16
N GLU A 953 -38.89 4.81 -13.28
CA GLU A 953 -37.89 5.32 -12.34
C GLU A 953 -38.45 5.46 -10.92
N ASN A 954 -39.67 5.98 -10.78
CA ASN A 954 -40.32 6.11 -9.48
C ASN A 954 -40.58 4.74 -8.82
N PHE A 955 -41.03 3.74 -9.59
CA PHE A 955 -41.20 2.39 -9.05
C PHE A 955 -39.87 1.72 -8.70
N LEU A 956 -38.83 1.87 -9.53
CA LEU A 956 -37.49 1.35 -9.23
C LEU A 956 -36.90 1.99 -7.96
N ALA A 957 -37.12 3.29 -7.77
CA ALA A 957 -36.72 4.00 -6.56
C ALA A 957 -37.46 3.49 -5.33
N LEU A 958 -38.78 3.25 -5.44
CA LEU A 958 -39.58 2.66 -4.37
C LEU A 958 -39.11 1.24 -4.02
N LEU A 959 -38.86 0.38 -5.02
CA LEU A 959 -38.35 -0.97 -4.81
C LEU A 959 -37.02 -0.98 -4.06
N ASP A 960 -36.05 -0.15 -4.48
CA ASP A 960 -34.76 -0.04 -3.79
C ASP A 960 -34.95 0.35 -2.33
N GLN A 961 -35.84 1.30 -2.03
CA GLN A 961 -36.10 1.71 -0.65
C GLN A 961 -36.68 0.58 0.21
N LEU A 962 -37.64 -0.18 -0.34
CA LEU A 962 -38.25 -1.31 0.35
C LEU A 962 -37.21 -2.42 0.58
N ILE A 963 -36.41 -2.74 -0.43
CA ILE A 963 -35.34 -3.76 -0.35
C ILE A 963 -34.28 -3.35 0.67
N PHE A 964 -33.80 -2.10 0.66
CA PHE A 964 -32.85 -1.62 1.65
C PHE A 964 -33.38 -1.79 3.08
N LYS A 965 -34.66 -1.43 3.31
CA LYS A 965 -35.27 -1.57 4.62
C LYS A 965 -35.42 -3.05 5.04
N LEU A 966 -35.78 -3.94 4.11
CA LEU A 966 -35.85 -5.40 4.36
C LEU A 966 -34.48 -6.01 4.74
N TYR A 967 -33.39 -5.47 4.20
CA TYR A 967 -32.02 -5.84 4.56
C TYR A 967 -31.49 -5.10 5.81
N GLY A 968 -32.33 -4.30 6.47
CA GLY A 968 -32.01 -3.64 7.73
C GLY A 968 -31.33 -2.28 7.58
N PHE A 969 -31.24 -1.72 6.38
CA PHE A 969 -30.78 -0.35 6.19
C PHE A 969 -31.97 0.61 6.39
N ASN A 970 -32.04 1.23 7.57
CA ASN A 970 -33.13 2.12 7.96
C ASN A 970 -32.62 3.55 8.23
N PRO A 971 -32.68 4.46 7.23
CA PRO A 971 -32.32 5.87 7.39
C PRO A 971 -33.24 6.67 8.34
N SER A 972 -34.31 6.05 8.84
CA SER A 972 -35.22 6.64 9.83
C SER A 972 -35.06 6.00 11.22
N SER A 973 -33.97 5.26 11.46
CA SER A 973 -33.68 4.67 12.77
C SER A 973 -33.59 5.75 13.86
N GLN A 974 -34.09 5.45 15.06
CA GLN A 974 -33.97 6.32 16.23
C GLN A 974 -32.55 6.27 16.84
N ASP A 975 -31.75 5.26 16.50
CA ASP A 975 -30.32 5.19 16.85
C ASP A 975 -29.50 6.00 15.82
N PRO A 976 -28.86 7.11 16.24
CA PRO A 976 -28.09 7.98 15.34
C PRO A 976 -26.96 7.25 14.61
N SER A 977 -26.34 6.25 15.24
CA SER A 977 -25.22 5.50 14.65
C SER A 977 -25.71 4.59 13.52
N HIS A 978 -26.82 3.90 13.75
CA HIS A 978 -27.47 3.06 12.76
C HIS A 978 -28.11 3.89 11.64
N GLN A 979 -28.67 5.05 11.97
CA GLN A 979 -29.24 5.99 11.01
C GLN A 979 -28.16 6.48 10.04
N GLN A 980 -27.03 6.95 10.55
CA GLN A 980 -25.92 7.45 9.73
C GLN A 980 -25.34 6.35 8.85
N PHE A 981 -25.05 5.17 9.42
CA PHE A 981 -24.59 4.01 8.66
C PHE A 981 -25.58 3.64 7.52
N SER A 982 -26.88 3.62 7.82
CA SER A 982 -27.90 3.29 6.84
C SER A 982 -27.98 4.34 5.73
N LEU A 983 -27.89 5.63 6.07
CA LEU A 983 -27.90 6.71 5.10
C LEU A 983 -26.68 6.62 4.16
N ASP A 984 -25.49 6.40 4.72
CA ASP A 984 -24.24 6.27 3.97
C ASP A 984 -24.26 5.02 3.07
N ALA A 985 -24.72 3.88 3.59
CA ALA A 985 -24.85 2.65 2.82
C ALA A 985 -25.84 2.79 1.66
N VAL A 986 -27.00 3.42 1.90
CA VAL A 986 -28.01 3.67 0.86
C VAL A 986 -27.48 4.62 -0.22
N ASN A 987 -26.81 5.70 0.17
CA ASN A 987 -26.21 6.64 -0.79
C ASN A 987 -25.11 5.98 -1.61
N LEU A 988 -24.28 5.16 -0.98
CA LEU A 988 -23.23 4.38 -1.64
C LEU A 988 -23.82 3.41 -2.67
N MET A 989 -24.78 2.58 -2.29
CA MET A 989 -25.44 1.61 -3.18
C MET A 989 -26.16 2.31 -4.35
N ARG A 990 -26.81 3.46 -4.09
CA ARG A 990 -27.44 4.27 -5.15
C ARG A 990 -26.42 4.89 -6.11
N GLY A 991 -25.26 5.32 -5.60
CA GLY A 991 -24.14 5.80 -6.42
C GLY A 991 -23.63 4.74 -7.41
N CYS A 992 -23.79 3.45 -7.11
CA CYS A 992 -23.47 2.36 -8.03
C CYS A 992 -24.44 2.26 -9.23
N LYS A 993 -25.67 2.78 -9.12
CA LYS A 993 -26.61 2.88 -10.25
C LYS A 993 -26.28 4.04 -11.20
N THR A 994 -25.60 5.08 -10.73
CA THR A 994 -25.33 6.31 -11.50
C THR A 994 -24.13 6.23 -12.43
N GLY A 995 -23.60 5.04 -12.73
CA GLY A 995 -22.68 4.80 -13.86
C GLY A 995 -23.31 5.00 -15.26
N ARG A 996 -24.41 5.76 -15.35
CA ARG A 996 -24.90 6.37 -16.59
C ARG A 996 -24.38 7.80 -16.66
N ILE A 997 -23.47 8.01 -17.62
CA ILE A 997 -23.02 9.27 -18.21
C ILE A 997 -21.94 10.02 -17.42
N GLN A 998 -20.67 9.69 -17.69
CA GLN A 998 -19.67 10.62 -18.22
C GLN A 998 -18.43 9.81 -18.63
N GLY A 999 -18.31 9.60 -19.94
CA GLY A 999 -17.25 8.82 -20.56
C GLY A 999 -17.56 8.78 -22.04
N ASN A 1000 -17.09 9.82 -22.73
CA ASN A 1000 -16.90 9.81 -24.18
C ASN A 1000 -16.20 8.51 -24.56
N ASP A 1001 -16.80 7.74 -25.46
CA ASP A 1001 -16.21 7.50 -26.77
C ASP A 1001 -17.20 6.73 -27.64
N PHE A 1002 -17.33 7.26 -28.86
CA PHE A 1002 -18.04 6.68 -29.99
C PHE A 1002 -17.28 5.45 -30.52
N ASP A 1003 -18.07 4.49 -31.01
CA ASP A 1003 -17.81 3.52 -32.08
C ASP A 1003 -16.53 2.67 -32.06
N THR A 1004 -16.72 1.37 -31.83
CA THR A 1004 -16.70 0.33 -32.88
C THR A 1004 -17.36 -0.96 -32.41
#